data_AF-A0A2B4RLN9-F1
#
_entry.id   AF-A0A2B4RLN9-F1
#
_cell.length_a   1.000
_cell.length_b   1.000
_cell.length_c   1.000
_cell.angle_alpha   90.00
_cell.angle_beta   90.00
_cell.angle_gamma   90.00
#
_symmetry.space_group_name_H-M   'P 1'
#
loop_
_entity.id
_entity.type
_entity.pdbx_description
1 polymer ?
#
loop_
_entity_poly.entity_id
_entity_poly.type
_entity_poly.pdbx_seq_one_letter_code
_entity_poly.pdbx_strand_id
1 'polypeptide(L)'
;MLPERLAIGMQEQGWILRNKIIWEKPNPVPSYSPDRRIMPKLSVNINKIATLRNARGGNVPDLLAVAKDIQSFGAEGITIHPRPDERHIRYQDARDLKPLITTEYNIEGNPTTQKFVDLVLAVKPTQVTLVPDAEANITSDAGWDTIKHQNYLQEVIAIFKAAGIRTSIFLDPDERMVIAAAKTGADRIELYTENYALGFSKNRKEAIAPYVRAANWAKELGLEINAGHDLSLQNIAFFAQQIPHLSEVSIGHALIYLVGGGGTYKGLIEGPNGERIVMQQIRTTKTKQLFNSDLLSDVVYGYNFFKDGKPIATADLNKRGWVALKKHLSQGEQDAIVAVISAMMLRGCGAQGLNQALNMRDSGLKNISFALRKEAIDQKRASYQNATENNFNVGNYEVLIPDADLVINLTPDKQHSDVIKSVMPLMKKGAALSYSHGFNIVEEGMKIRKDITVIMVAPKCPGTELREEYKRGFGVPTLIAVHPENDPEEKGWDYAKAYAVATGGDRAGVLRSSFVAEVKSDLMGEQTILCGLLQTGSILCFDKMVAEGIEASYAAKLVQYGWEVITESIKHGGVTNMMDRLSNPAKIAAFEISEQLKEIMQPLFYKHMDDIISGDFSKTMMEDWKNDDVKLFEWRAATKETAFEKTLITDKKIPEQEYFDNGVLMVALVKAGVELAFETMVEAGIIEESAYYESLHEVPLIANTIARKKLFEMNRVISDTAEYGCYLFDHACKPLIKNYIDELPSEVIGRSYKNGDNTVDNKELIAVNDVIRNHPVEEIGKYLRGAMTAMKTIV
;
A
#
# COMPACT_ATOMS: atom_id res chain seq x y z
N MET A 1 -7.06 -73.12 -28.45
CA MET A 1 -6.46 -73.69 -27.24
C MET A 1 -6.46 -72.62 -26.14
N LEU A 2 -7.49 -72.66 -25.29
CA LEU A 2 -7.34 -72.49 -23.83
C LEU A 2 -6.32 -73.53 -23.32
N PRO A 3 -5.71 -73.42 -22.11
CA PRO A 3 -6.40 -73.23 -20.82
C PRO A 3 -5.58 -72.46 -19.75
N GLU A 4 -5.97 -72.13 -18.51
CA GLU A 4 -7.15 -72.18 -17.60
C GLU A 4 -6.60 -71.63 -16.24
N ARG A 5 -7.30 -71.13 -15.21
CA ARG A 5 -8.69 -71.21 -14.69
C ARG A 5 -8.84 -70.05 -13.66
N LEU A 6 -9.91 -69.24 -13.63
CA LEU A 6 -11.28 -69.51 -13.09
C LEU A 6 -11.28 -69.77 -11.56
N ALA A 7 -12.15 -69.21 -10.73
CA ALA A 7 -13.49 -68.61 -10.88
C ALA A 7 -13.82 -67.78 -9.59
N ILE A 8 -14.92 -67.05 -9.36
CA ILE A 8 -16.34 -67.16 -9.73
C ILE A 8 -16.95 -65.75 -9.59
N GLY A 9 -17.91 -65.39 -10.46
CA GLY A 9 -18.74 -64.18 -10.34
C GLY A 9 -20.21 -64.48 -9.95
N MET A 10 -21.01 -63.40 -9.98
CA MET A 10 -22.48 -63.28 -9.70
C MET A 10 -22.79 -62.99 -8.21
N GLN A 11 -23.66 -62.05 -7.82
CA GLN A 11 -24.71 -61.29 -8.51
C GLN A 11 -25.25 -60.15 -7.60
N GLU A 12 -25.97 -59.20 -8.21
CA GLU A 12 -27.12 -58.42 -7.67
C GLU A 12 -26.95 -57.10 -6.86
N GLN A 13 -27.29 -56.01 -7.56
CA GLN A 13 -28.22 -54.90 -7.25
C GLN A 13 -28.21 -54.17 -5.87
N GLY A 14 -27.96 -52.85 -5.92
CA GLY A 14 -28.90 -51.84 -5.39
C GLY A 14 -28.67 -51.14 -4.04
N TRP A 15 -28.52 -49.80 -4.12
CA TRP A 15 -29.02 -48.74 -3.20
C TRP A 15 -28.47 -48.52 -1.77
N ILE A 16 -27.92 -47.29 -1.57
CA ILE A 16 -28.01 -46.32 -0.45
C ILE A 16 -28.31 -46.85 0.98
N LEU A 17 -27.43 -46.54 1.97
CA LEU A 17 -27.71 -45.71 3.18
C LEU A 17 -26.61 -45.75 4.27
N ARG A 18 -26.28 -44.53 4.73
CA ARG A 18 -25.80 -44.06 6.05
C ARG A 18 -25.44 -45.11 7.15
N ASN A 19 -24.26 -44.97 7.75
CA ASN A 19 -24.05 -44.48 9.14
C ASN A 19 -22.60 -44.69 9.65
N LYS A 20 -22.06 -43.63 10.30
CA LYS A 20 -21.37 -43.59 11.62
C LYS A 20 -20.43 -44.76 12.02
N ILE A 21 -19.15 -44.45 12.33
CA ILE A 21 -18.47 -44.63 13.66
C ILE A 21 -16.93 -44.51 13.58
N ILE A 22 -16.42 -43.55 14.37
CA ILE A 22 -15.22 -43.51 15.27
C ILE A 22 -13.82 -43.81 14.71
N TRP A 23 -12.92 -42.82 14.87
CA TRP A 23 -11.50 -43.04 15.17
C TRP A 23 -11.07 -42.16 16.36
N GLU A 24 -10.33 -42.78 17.28
CA GLU A 24 -9.86 -42.24 18.55
C GLU A 24 -8.81 -41.11 18.40
N LYS A 25 -8.73 -40.27 19.42
CA LYS A 25 -7.83 -39.09 19.49
C LYS A 25 -6.36 -39.51 19.58
N PRO A 26 -5.45 -38.94 18.76
CA PRO A 26 -4.04 -38.80 19.14
C PRO A 26 -3.87 -37.64 20.14
N ASN A 27 -2.93 -37.79 21.07
CA ASN A 27 -2.54 -36.78 22.05
C ASN A 27 -2.23 -35.41 21.40
N PRO A 28 -2.52 -34.29 22.10
CA PRO A 28 -2.32 -32.96 21.55
C PRO A 28 -0.82 -32.69 21.33
N VAL A 29 -0.46 -32.54 20.06
CA VAL A 29 0.74 -31.80 19.66
C VAL A 29 0.50 -30.34 20.07
N PRO A 30 1.44 -29.64 20.75
CA PRO A 30 1.27 -28.23 21.07
C PRO A 30 1.01 -27.46 19.78
N SER A 31 -0.14 -26.79 19.70
CA SER A 31 -0.50 -25.96 18.57
C SER A 31 0.50 -24.80 18.48
N TYR A 32 1.29 -24.77 17.41
CA TYR A 32 2.06 -23.60 17.04
C TYR A 32 1.06 -22.49 16.65
N SER A 33 0.83 -21.55 17.56
CA SER A 33 0.17 -20.28 17.26
C SER A 33 1.10 -19.47 16.37
N PRO A 34 0.62 -18.80 15.31
CA PRO A 34 1.40 -17.75 14.66
C PRO A 34 1.80 -16.74 15.74
N ASP A 35 3.10 -16.47 15.85
CA ASP A 35 3.71 -15.60 16.84
C ASP A 35 3.04 -14.22 16.81
N ARG A 36 2.21 -13.92 17.81
CA ARG A 36 1.60 -12.61 18.00
C ARG A 36 2.71 -11.72 18.53
N ARG A 37 3.53 -11.13 17.64
CA ARG A 37 4.60 -10.18 18.01
C ARG A 37 4.02 -9.15 18.99
N ILE A 38 4.47 -9.18 20.23
CA ILE A 38 4.17 -8.16 21.23
C ILE A 38 4.80 -6.87 20.73
N MET A 39 4.01 -5.80 20.61
CA MET A 39 4.55 -4.49 20.22
C MET A 39 5.41 -3.94 21.37
N PRO A 40 6.63 -3.43 21.10
CA PRO A 40 7.48 -2.88 22.14
C PRO A 40 6.83 -1.63 22.73
N LYS A 41 6.81 -1.47 24.05
CA LYS A 41 6.26 -0.28 24.71
C LYS A 41 7.13 0.95 24.45
N LEU A 42 6.51 2.13 24.36
CA LEU A 42 7.24 3.40 24.36
C LEU A 42 7.37 3.94 25.79
N SER A 43 8.60 4.01 26.30
CA SER A 43 8.93 4.75 27.52
C SER A 43 9.62 6.07 27.17
N VAL A 44 9.21 7.16 27.82
CA VAL A 44 9.82 8.49 27.63
C VAL A 44 10.75 8.81 28.79
N ASN A 45 12.02 9.05 28.47
CA ASN A 45 13.03 9.48 29.41
C ASN A 45 12.97 11.00 29.61
N ILE A 46 12.60 11.45 30.80
CA ILE A 46 12.35 12.87 31.12
C ILE A 46 13.53 13.58 31.81
N ASN A 47 14.71 12.95 31.87
CA ASN A 47 15.87 13.47 32.61
C ASN A 47 16.26 14.89 32.16
N LYS A 48 16.24 15.14 30.85
CA LYS A 48 16.69 16.41 30.29
C LYS A 48 15.68 17.56 30.53
N ILE A 49 14.40 17.25 30.74
CA ILE A 49 13.39 18.20 31.25
C ILE A 49 13.78 18.65 32.66
N ALA A 50 14.15 17.68 33.50
CA ALA A 50 14.56 17.91 34.87
C ALA A 50 15.86 18.73 34.94
N THR A 51 16.82 18.48 34.03
CA THR A 51 18.01 19.33 33.84
C THR A 51 17.63 20.78 33.52
N LEU A 52 16.72 21.00 32.57
CA LEU A 52 16.30 22.35 32.17
C LEU A 52 15.62 23.10 33.33
N ARG A 53 14.75 22.41 34.08
CA ARG A 53 14.09 22.91 35.28
C ARG A 53 15.10 23.30 36.36
N ASN A 54 16.08 22.45 36.62
CA ASN A 54 17.14 22.73 37.61
C ASN A 54 18.00 23.94 37.21
N ALA A 55 18.39 24.02 35.94
CA ALA A 55 19.21 25.12 35.42
C ALA A 55 18.53 26.49 35.53
N ARG A 56 17.19 26.54 35.53
CA ARG A 56 16.41 27.78 35.68
C ARG A 56 16.14 28.21 37.13
N GLY A 57 16.43 27.36 38.12
CA GLY A 57 16.25 27.70 39.53
C GLY A 57 14.79 27.81 40.01
N GLY A 58 13.82 27.42 39.18
CA GLY A 58 12.38 27.43 39.49
C GLY A 58 11.70 26.11 39.10
N ASN A 59 10.36 26.07 39.09
CA ASN A 59 9.58 24.90 38.65
C ASN A 59 9.10 25.00 37.19
N VAL A 60 9.96 25.50 36.30
CA VAL A 60 9.66 25.66 34.87
C VAL A 60 10.80 25.07 34.03
N PRO A 61 10.55 24.00 33.25
CA PRO A 61 9.27 23.27 33.13
C PRO A 61 8.87 22.52 34.42
N ASP A 62 7.57 22.39 34.67
CA ASP A 62 7.04 21.59 35.78
C ASP A 62 7.14 20.10 35.41
N LEU A 63 8.03 19.38 36.11
CA LEU A 63 8.32 17.98 35.80
C LEU A 63 7.11 17.05 35.99
N LEU A 64 6.29 17.29 37.02
CA LEU A 64 5.14 16.45 37.33
C LEU A 64 4.01 16.68 36.32
N ALA A 65 3.80 17.94 35.90
CA ALA A 65 2.87 18.26 34.84
C ALA A 65 3.31 17.63 33.51
N VAL A 66 4.59 17.76 33.14
CA VAL A 66 5.14 17.16 31.93
C VAL A 66 5.00 15.64 31.93
N ALA A 67 5.22 14.97 33.05
CA ALA A 67 5.04 13.52 33.14
C ALA A 67 3.56 13.08 32.99
N LYS A 68 2.60 13.87 33.50
CA LYS A 68 1.17 13.64 33.25
C LYS A 68 0.81 13.84 31.79
N ASP A 69 1.32 14.92 31.20
CA ASP A 69 1.10 15.26 29.80
C ASP A 69 1.61 14.14 28.90
N ILE A 70 2.86 13.70 29.09
CA ILE A 70 3.47 12.59 28.34
C ILE A 70 2.64 11.30 28.43
N GLN A 71 2.12 10.94 29.61
CA GLN A 71 1.22 9.79 29.76
C GLN A 71 -0.12 10.02 29.06
N SER A 72 -0.70 11.20 29.21
CA SER A 72 -1.95 11.57 28.55
C SER A 72 -1.82 11.56 27.03
N PHE A 73 -0.60 11.83 26.54
CA PHE A 73 -0.21 11.76 25.14
C PHE A 73 0.07 10.32 24.67
N GLY A 74 -0.16 9.33 25.53
CA GLY A 74 0.09 7.95 25.18
C GLY A 74 1.58 7.60 25.18
N ALA A 75 2.35 7.95 26.20
CA ALA A 75 3.50 7.11 26.56
C ALA A 75 3.02 5.87 27.34
N GLU A 76 3.67 4.72 27.15
CA GLU A 76 3.41 3.49 27.93
C GLU A 76 4.36 3.34 29.11
N GLY A 77 5.37 4.22 29.20
CA GLY A 77 6.26 4.29 30.34
C GLY A 77 6.86 5.67 30.53
N ILE A 78 7.27 5.94 31.76
CA ILE A 78 8.14 7.05 32.13
C ILE A 78 9.42 6.49 32.70
N THR A 79 10.54 6.91 32.13
CA THR A 79 11.87 6.55 32.62
C THR A 79 12.54 7.78 33.24
N ILE A 80 13.10 7.60 34.43
CA ILE A 80 13.89 8.61 35.12
C ILE A 80 15.22 8.03 35.58
N HIS A 81 16.22 8.89 35.74
CA HIS A 81 17.53 8.51 36.26
C HIS A 81 17.94 9.47 37.37
N PRO A 82 17.53 9.29 38.63
CA PRO A 82 18.01 10.12 39.74
C PRO A 82 19.52 9.95 39.94
N ARG A 83 20.30 11.01 39.75
CA ARG A 83 21.75 10.98 40.04
C ARG A 83 22.04 11.36 41.48
N PRO A 84 23.17 10.90 42.07
CA PRO A 84 23.58 11.29 43.41
C PRO A 84 23.72 12.81 43.60
N ASP A 85 24.14 13.53 42.57
CA ASP A 85 24.30 14.99 42.56
C ASP A 85 22.99 15.76 42.30
N GLU A 86 21.89 15.06 42.06
CA GLU A 86 20.56 15.61 41.72
C GLU A 86 20.56 16.62 40.57
N ARG A 87 21.57 16.60 39.69
CA ARG A 87 21.74 17.64 38.66
C ARG A 87 20.63 17.62 37.60
N HIS A 88 19.89 16.52 37.47
CA HIS A 88 18.73 16.40 36.61
C HIS A 88 17.49 15.93 37.36
N ILE A 89 17.25 14.63 37.48
CA ILE A 89 16.20 14.11 38.35
C ILE A 89 16.69 14.14 39.80
N ARG A 90 15.90 14.75 40.69
CA ARG A 90 16.14 14.76 42.13
C ARG A 90 15.51 13.52 42.77
N TYR A 91 15.99 13.12 43.94
CA TYR A 91 15.39 11.98 44.66
C TYR A 91 13.94 12.25 45.06
N GLN A 92 13.58 13.51 45.31
CA GLN A 92 12.21 13.89 45.60
C GLN A 92 11.30 13.76 44.37
N ASP A 93 11.78 14.11 43.18
CA ASP A 93 11.01 13.94 41.93
C ASP A 93 10.57 12.49 41.75
N ALA A 94 11.47 11.54 42.03
CA ALA A 94 11.17 10.11 41.91
C ALA A 94 10.05 9.64 42.85
N ARG A 95 9.92 10.26 44.04
CA ARG A 95 8.84 9.99 45.00
C ARG A 95 7.53 10.65 44.57
N ASP A 96 7.61 11.89 44.11
CA ASP A 96 6.44 12.68 43.72
C ASP A 96 5.80 12.19 42.42
N LEU A 97 6.60 11.60 41.51
CA LEU A 97 6.10 10.99 40.27
C LEU A 97 5.31 9.71 40.53
N LYS A 98 5.72 8.88 41.50
CA LYS A 98 5.11 7.56 41.73
C LYS A 98 3.57 7.56 41.85
N PRO A 99 2.91 8.43 42.64
CA PRO A 99 1.45 8.46 42.70
C PRO A 99 0.78 8.97 41.41
N LEU A 100 1.54 9.56 40.49
CA LEU A 100 1.04 10.14 39.24
C LEU A 100 1.24 9.22 38.03
N ILE A 101 2.18 8.27 38.10
CA ILE A 101 2.43 7.33 37.01
C ILE A 101 1.45 6.16 37.10
N THR A 102 0.62 6.01 36.07
CA THR A 102 -0.33 4.89 35.93
C THR A 102 0.14 3.84 34.91
N THR A 103 1.24 4.14 34.20
CA THR A 103 1.86 3.29 33.18
C THR A 103 3.15 2.61 33.70
N GLU A 104 4.03 2.09 32.83
CA GLU A 104 5.34 1.59 33.26
C GLU A 104 6.13 2.72 33.93
N TYR A 105 6.71 2.45 35.09
CA TYR A 105 7.59 3.39 35.76
C TYR A 105 8.95 2.74 35.93
N ASN A 106 9.94 3.27 35.23
CA ASN A 106 11.31 2.77 35.26
C ASN A 106 12.23 3.77 35.95
N ILE A 107 13.01 3.28 36.90
CA ILE A 107 14.06 4.07 37.57
C ILE A 107 15.42 3.49 37.18
N GLU A 108 16.20 4.26 36.45
CA GLU A 108 17.58 3.96 36.08
C GLU A 108 18.56 4.48 37.13
N GLY A 109 19.61 3.72 37.41
CA GLY A 109 20.74 4.24 38.19
C GLY A 109 21.72 3.19 38.66
N ASN A 110 22.74 3.68 39.36
CA ASN A 110 23.86 2.86 39.82
C ASN A 110 23.56 2.24 41.20
N PRO A 111 23.39 0.91 41.30
CA PRO A 111 23.09 0.24 42.56
C PRO A 111 24.22 0.30 43.59
N THR A 112 25.45 0.67 43.20
CA THR A 112 26.55 0.85 44.16
C THR A 112 26.33 2.02 45.11
N THR A 113 25.39 2.91 44.77
CA THR A 113 24.95 4.00 45.64
C THR A 113 23.81 3.53 46.53
N GLN A 114 24.05 3.39 47.84
CA GLN A 114 23.01 2.92 48.78
C GLN A 114 21.74 3.79 48.74
N LYS A 115 21.89 5.12 48.60
CA LYS A 115 20.75 6.04 48.46
C LYS A 115 19.84 5.69 47.27
N PHE A 116 20.41 5.19 46.18
CA PHE A 116 19.64 4.75 45.01
C PHE A 116 18.85 3.48 45.34
N VAL A 117 19.48 2.49 45.98
CA VAL A 117 18.80 1.26 46.43
C VAL A 117 17.65 1.60 47.38
N ASP A 118 17.89 2.46 48.37
CA ASP A 118 16.87 2.89 49.34
C ASP A 118 15.72 3.63 48.65
N LEU A 119 16.01 4.47 47.65
CA LEU A 119 15.00 5.15 46.85
C LEU A 119 14.11 4.15 46.11
N VAL A 120 14.71 3.20 45.38
CA VAL A 120 13.97 2.21 44.59
C VAL A 120 13.09 1.34 45.49
N LEU A 121 13.59 0.92 46.65
CA LEU A 121 12.82 0.14 47.63
C LEU A 121 11.67 0.94 48.26
N ALA A 122 11.87 2.24 48.48
CA ALA A 122 10.82 3.11 48.99
C ALA A 122 9.74 3.41 47.94
N VAL A 123 10.15 3.67 46.69
CA VAL A 123 9.27 4.08 45.59
C VAL A 123 8.52 2.89 44.97
N LYS A 124 9.16 1.71 44.93
CA LYS A 124 8.65 0.49 44.27
C LYS A 124 8.18 0.78 42.83
N PRO A 125 9.09 1.18 41.93
CA PRO A 125 8.76 1.35 40.52
C PRO A 125 8.36 0.01 39.89
N THR A 126 7.78 0.04 38.69
CA THR A 126 7.46 -1.19 37.96
C THR A 126 8.73 -1.92 37.54
N GLN A 127 9.76 -1.14 37.16
CA GLN A 127 11.08 -1.64 36.79
C GLN A 127 12.19 -0.79 37.41
N VAL A 128 13.32 -1.42 37.69
CA VAL A 128 14.61 -0.77 37.93
C VAL A 128 15.61 -1.21 36.87
N THR A 129 16.23 -0.26 36.17
CA THR A 129 17.33 -0.53 35.23
C THR A 129 18.66 -0.18 35.91
N LEU A 130 19.55 -1.18 36.03
CA LEU A 130 20.86 -1.03 36.66
C LEU A 130 21.87 -0.50 35.64
N VAL A 131 22.45 0.66 35.91
CA VAL A 131 23.36 1.38 35.00
C VAL A 131 24.71 1.64 35.71
N PRO A 132 25.87 1.34 35.10
CA PRO A 132 27.17 1.35 35.78
C PRO A 132 27.85 2.74 35.81
N ASP A 133 27.09 3.81 35.97
CA ASP A 133 27.67 5.14 35.76
C ASP A 133 28.44 5.68 36.97
N ALA A 134 29.61 6.27 36.73
CA ALA A 134 30.36 7.01 37.73
C ALA A 134 29.75 8.40 38.00
N GLU A 135 29.97 8.95 39.21
CA GLU A 135 29.46 10.28 39.62
C GLU A 135 29.90 11.42 38.69
N ALA A 136 31.04 11.28 38.01
CA ALA A 136 31.61 12.30 37.13
C ALA A 136 31.08 12.28 35.68
N ASN A 137 30.40 11.21 35.24
CA ASN A 137 29.98 11.07 33.85
C ASN A 137 28.79 11.98 33.53
N ILE A 138 28.78 12.64 32.36
CA ILE A 138 27.69 13.53 31.91
C ILE A 138 26.45 12.72 31.47
N THR A 139 26.67 11.54 30.89
CA THR A 139 25.68 10.51 30.50
C THR A 139 26.31 9.13 30.68
N SER A 140 25.52 8.05 30.61
CA SER A 140 26.02 6.68 30.61
C SER A 140 26.79 6.41 29.31
N ASP A 141 28.05 5.98 29.40
CA ASP A 141 28.94 5.80 28.25
C ASP A 141 29.37 4.34 28.03
N ALA A 142 28.93 3.43 28.89
CA ALA A 142 29.16 1.99 28.76
C ALA A 142 28.13 1.16 29.54
N GLY A 143 27.92 -0.07 29.08
CA GLY A 143 27.13 -1.09 29.77
C GLY A 143 27.86 -1.77 30.93
N TRP A 144 27.12 -2.53 31.75
CA TRP A 144 27.72 -3.35 32.80
C TRP A 144 28.58 -4.46 32.17
N ASP A 145 29.81 -4.64 32.67
CA ASP A 145 30.53 -5.89 32.50
C ASP A 145 29.92 -6.95 33.44
N THR A 146 28.89 -7.62 32.94
CA THR A 146 28.11 -8.63 33.68
C THR A 146 28.91 -9.90 33.96
N ILE A 147 30.06 -10.11 33.32
CA ILE A 147 30.96 -11.22 33.61
C ILE A 147 31.75 -10.89 34.88
N LYS A 148 32.39 -9.72 34.90
CA LYS A 148 33.20 -9.26 36.03
C LYS A 148 32.36 -9.01 37.28
N HIS A 149 31.16 -8.48 37.12
CA HIS A 149 30.29 -8.05 38.22
C HIS A 149 29.12 -9.00 38.51
N GLN A 150 29.15 -10.23 37.99
CA GLN A 150 28.05 -11.20 38.08
C GLN A 150 27.51 -11.40 39.51
N ASN A 151 28.38 -11.70 40.47
CA ASN A 151 27.97 -11.98 41.86
C ASN A 151 27.28 -10.77 42.50
N TYR A 152 27.87 -9.58 42.31
CA TYR A 152 27.31 -8.35 42.84
C TYR A 152 25.94 -8.03 42.23
N LEU A 153 25.80 -8.16 40.90
CA LEU A 153 24.53 -7.95 40.22
C LEU A 153 23.47 -8.96 40.69
N GLN A 154 23.86 -10.23 40.91
CA GLN A 154 22.96 -11.26 41.44
C GLN A 154 22.44 -10.91 42.84
N GLU A 155 23.31 -10.43 43.73
CA GLU A 155 22.92 -9.99 45.09
C GLU A 155 21.94 -8.81 45.05
N VAL A 156 22.26 -7.78 44.26
CA VAL A 156 21.43 -6.58 44.12
C VAL A 156 20.08 -6.89 43.48
N ILE A 157 20.06 -7.72 42.42
CA ILE A 157 18.83 -8.14 41.75
C ILE A 157 17.92 -8.90 42.72
N ALA A 158 18.49 -9.79 43.54
CA ALA A 158 17.73 -10.52 44.55
C ALA A 158 17.00 -9.58 45.54
N ILE A 159 17.64 -8.46 45.93
CA ILE A 159 17.03 -7.44 46.80
C ILE A 159 15.77 -6.83 46.14
N PHE A 160 15.89 -6.41 44.88
CA PHE A 160 14.75 -5.78 44.18
C PHE A 160 13.64 -6.78 43.83
N LYS A 161 13.98 -8.01 43.47
CA LYS A 161 13.00 -9.07 43.23
C LYS A 161 12.24 -9.44 44.48
N ALA A 162 12.89 -9.49 45.64
CA ALA A 162 12.22 -9.71 46.93
C ALA A 162 11.20 -8.59 47.25
N ALA A 163 11.42 -7.38 46.75
CA ALA A 163 10.49 -6.26 46.86
C ALA A 163 9.39 -6.25 45.77
N GLY A 164 9.39 -7.22 44.85
CA GLY A 164 8.43 -7.34 43.75
C GLY A 164 8.70 -6.40 42.58
N ILE A 165 9.93 -5.93 42.41
CA ILE A 165 10.34 -4.96 41.37
C ILE A 165 11.01 -5.72 40.22
N ARG A 166 10.61 -5.45 38.97
CA ARG A 166 11.24 -6.03 37.77
C ARG A 166 12.64 -5.45 37.59
N THR A 167 13.61 -6.29 37.25
CA THR A 167 15.02 -5.90 37.11
C THR A 167 15.48 -5.93 35.66
N SER A 168 16.14 -4.86 35.22
CA SER A 168 16.81 -4.75 33.92
C SER A 168 18.29 -4.39 34.11
N ILE A 169 19.19 -4.95 33.31
CA ILE A 169 20.62 -4.56 33.31
C ILE A 169 20.91 -3.79 32.02
N PHE A 170 21.58 -2.64 32.12
CA PHE A 170 22.07 -1.89 30.96
C PHE A 170 23.39 -2.50 30.42
N LEU A 171 23.46 -2.85 29.13
CA LEU A 171 24.64 -3.49 28.51
C LEU A 171 24.92 -3.00 27.08
N ASP A 172 26.18 -3.12 26.70
CA ASP A 172 26.62 -3.14 25.31
C ASP A 172 26.12 -4.40 24.58
N PRO A 173 25.94 -4.37 23.25
CA PRO A 173 25.46 -5.51 22.46
C PRO A 173 26.53 -6.63 22.27
N ASP A 174 27.04 -7.18 23.38
CA ASP A 174 27.99 -8.30 23.43
C ASP A 174 27.30 -9.57 23.94
N GLU A 175 27.34 -10.63 23.13
CA GLU A 175 26.72 -11.94 23.40
C GLU A 175 27.18 -12.55 24.72
N ARG A 176 28.46 -12.39 25.08
CA ARG A 176 29.03 -12.93 26.31
C ARG A 176 28.47 -12.22 27.54
N MET A 177 28.24 -10.90 27.42
CA MET A 177 27.61 -10.11 28.49
C MET A 177 26.13 -10.45 28.64
N VAL A 178 25.40 -10.72 27.55
CA VAL A 178 24.01 -11.20 27.61
C VAL A 178 23.93 -12.56 28.33
N ILE A 179 24.82 -13.51 27.98
CA ILE A 179 24.88 -14.83 28.63
C ILE A 179 25.17 -14.69 30.13
N ALA A 180 26.07 -13.80 30.50
CA ALA A 180 26.39 -13.55 31.91
C ALA A 180 25.27 -12.80 32.64
N ALA A 181 24.53 -11.91 31.98
CA ALA A 181 23.36 -11.22 32.54
C ALA A 181 22.26 -12.20 32.92
N ALA A 182 21.95 -13.20 32.09
CA ALA A 182 20.93 -14.21 32.37
C ALA A 182 21.20 -14.98 33.68
N LYS A 183 22.47 -15.21 34.01
CA LYS A 183 22.89 -15.93 35.23
C LYS A 183 22.70 -15.10 36.51
N THR A 184 22.52 -13.78 36.41
CA THR A 184 22.27 -12.91 37.56
C THR A 184 20.84 -13.01 38.08
N GLY A 185 19.92 -13.58 37.29
CA GLY A 185 18.49 -13.63 37.60
C GLY A 185 17.71 -12.37 37.19
N ALA A 186 18.32 -11.50 36.38
CA ALA A 186 17.65 -10.36 35.75
C ALA A 186 16.41 -10.80 34.96
N ASP A 187 15.39 -9.94 34.92
CA ASP A 187 14.18 -10.19 34.13
C ASP A 187 14.34 -9.65 32.70
N ARG A 188 15.07 -8.54 32.55
CA ARG A 188 15.33 -7.87 31.28
C ARG A 188 16.80 -7.49 31.09
N ILE A 189 17.13 -7.18 29.85
CA ILE A 189 18.33 -6.44 29.46
C ILE A 189 17.93 -5.15 28.75
N GLU A 190 18.71 -4.09 28.89
CA GLU A 190 18.56 -2.86 28.10
C GLU A 190 19.81 -2.63 27.25
N LEU A 191 19.64 -2.69 25.93
CA LEU A 191 20.73 -2.52 24.97
C LEU A 191 21.06 -1.04 24.79
N TYR A 192 22.33 -0.69 24.99
CA TYR A 192 22.90 0.63 24.73
C TYR A 192 23.08 0.88 23.23
N THR A 193 22.39 1.87 22.65
CA THR A 193 22.27 2.04 21.19
C THR A 193 23.12 3.13 20.54
N GLU A 194 24.04 3.77 21.27
CA GLU A 194 24.86 4.88 20.71
C GLU A 194 25.65 4.46 19.46
N ASN A 195 26.35 3.33 19.53
CA ASN A 195 27.12 2.79 18.40
C ASN A 195 26.24 2.47 17.19
N TYR A 196 24.99 2.04 17.43
CA TYR A 196 24.03 1.84 16.35
C TYR A 196 23.63 3.16 15.71
N ALA A 197 23.29 4.17 16.52
CA ALA A 197 22.87 5.47 16.03
C ALA A 197 23.96 6.15 15.18
N LEU A 198 25.23 6.07 15.61
CA LEU A 198 26.39 6.59 14.88
C LEU A 198 26.66 5.83 13.56
N GLY A 199 26.47 4.51 13.56
CA GLY A 199 26.67 3.67 12.38
C GLY A 199 25.50 3.68 11.39
N PHE A 200 24.31 4.08 11.83
CA PHE A 200 23.06 3.96 11.08
C PHE A 200 23.08 4.68 9.73
N SER A 201 23.57 5.93 9.70
CA SER A 201 23.64 6.74 8.48
C SER A 201 24.73 6.29 7.50
N LYS A 202 25.71 5.51 7.96
CA LYS A 202 26.80 4.99 7.12
C LYS A 202 26.46 3.63 6.52
N ASN A 203 26.03 2.70 7.36
CA ASN A 203 25.64 1.35 6.94
C ASN A 203 24.72 0.71 7.98
N ARG A 204 23.40 0.92 7.83
CA ARG A 204 22.39 0.40 8.76
C ARG A 204 22.44 -1.12 8.96
N LYS A 205 22.77 -1.91 7.93
CA LYS A 205 22.83 -3.38 8.01
C LYS A 205 23.99 -3.86 8.87
N GLU A 206 25.14 -3.20 8.77
CA GLU A 206 26.31 -3.49 9.60
C GLU A 206 26.11 -2.99 11.03
N ALA A 207 25.56 -1.78 11.19
CA ALA A 207 25.32 -1.16 12.49
C ALA A 207 24.38 -1.98 13.39
N ILE A 208 23.37 -2.66 12.82
CA ILE A 208 22.39 -3.43 13.58
C ILE A 208 22.87 -4.85 13.93
N ALA A 209 23.86 -5.38 13.22
CA ALA A 209 24.27 -6.78 13.33
C ALA A 209 24.65 -7.24 14.75
N PRO A 210 25.42 -6.47 15.56
CA PRO A 210 25.72 -6.83 16.95
C PRO A 210 24.47 -6.97 17.83
N TYR A 211 23.50 -6.08 17.63
CA TYR A 211 22.27 -6.03 18.40
C TYR A 211 21.35 -7.21 18.09
N VAL A 212 21.26 -7.62 16.83
CA VAL A 212 20.50 -8.82 16.43
C VAL A 212 21.08 -10.07 17.10
N ARG A 213 22.41 -10.21 17.15
CA ARG A 213 23.06 -11.34 17.81
C ARG A 213 22.81 -11.34 19.32
N ALA A 214 22.98 -10.20 19.98
CA ALA A 214 22.69 -10.04 21.41
C ALA A 214 21.22 -10.36 21.74
N ALA A 215 20.28 -9.90 20.89
CA ALA A 215 18.86 -10.14 21.06
C ALA A 215 18.45 -11.61 20.89
N ASN A 216 19.05 -12.32 19.92
CA ASN A 216 18.81 -13.76 19.75
C ASN A 216 19.23 -14.54 20.99
N TRP A 217 20.42 -14.24 21.56
CA TRP A 217 20.86 -14.85 22.81
C TRP A 217 19.96 -14.52 23.98
N ALA A 218 19.53 -13.27 24.13
CA ALA A 218 18.62 -12.86 25.20
C ALA A 218 17.31 -13.66 25.15
N LYS A 219 16.75 -13.83 23.95
CA LYS A 219 15.57 -14.66 23.72
C LYS A 219 15.78 -16.11 24.12
N GLU A 220 16.88 -16.73 23.68
CA GLU A 220 17.20 -18.13 24.02
C GLU A 220 17.35 -18.35 25.53
N LEU A 221 17.80 -17.33 26.24
CA LEU A 221 18.00 -17.33 27.69
C LEU A 221 16.78 -16.87 28.49
N GLY A 222 15.68 -16.52 27.83
CA GLY A 222 14.43 -16.08 28.47
C GLY A 222 14.45 -14.67 29.04
N LEU A 223 15.37 -13.82 28.59
CA LEU A 223 15.44 -12.41 28.96
C LEU A 223 14.54 -11.56 28.05
N GLU A 224 13.75 -10.67 28.62
CA GLU A 224 13.05 -9.62 27.85
C GLU A 224 14.03 -8.50 27.46
N ILE A 225 13.75 -7.80 26.36
CA ILE A 225 14.70 -6.85 25.76
C ILE A 225 14.12 -5.44 25.78
N ASN A 226 14.82 -4.53 26.42
CA ASN A 226 14.67 -3.09 26.30
C ASN A 226 15.80 -2.54 25.39
N ALA A 227 15.59 -1.35 24.82
CA ALA A 227 16.66 -0.60 24.15
C ALA A 227 16.50 0.91 24.35
N GLY A 228 17.60 1.64 24.48
CA GLY A 228 17.56 3.09 24.73
C GLY A 228 18.91 3.77 24.55
N HIS A 229 18.96 5.04 24.94
CA HIS A 229 20.06 6.01 24.73
C HIS A 229 19.91 6.88 23.47
N ASP A 230 20.49 6.54 22.32
CA ASP A 230 20.53 7.40 21.10
C ASP A 230 19.52 7.00 20.00
N LEU A 231 18.44 6.32 20.39
CA LEU A 231 17.35 6.06 19.45
C LEU A 231 16.63 7.37 19.11
N SER A 232 16.38 7.57 17.82
CA SER A 232 15.73 8.75 17.26
C SER A 232 14.57 8.36 16.35
N LEU A 233 13.75 9.34 15.97
CA LEU A 233 12.65 9.13 15.01
C LEU A 233 13.13 8.59 13.64
N GLN A 234 14.41 8.70 13.31
CA GLN A 234 14.94 8.23 12.02
C GLN A 234 15.41 6.77 12.06
N ASN A 235 15.85 6.28 13.22
CA ASN A 235 16.52 4.98 13.33
C ASN A 235 15.71 3.95 14.13
N ILE A 236 14.80 4.37 15.00
CA ILE A 236 14.09 3.49 15.93
C ILE A 236 13.23 2.43 15.23
N ALA A 237 12.65 2.77 14.08
CA ALA A 237 11.86 1.88 13.26
C ALA A 237 12.66 0.65 12.81
N PHE A 238 13.78 0.92 12.14
CA PHE A 238 14.67 -0.12 11.64
C PHE A 238 15.22 -0.96 12.79
N PHE A 239 15.61 -0.35 13.90
CA PHE A 239 16.05 -1.08 15.09
C PHE A 239 14.98 -2.07 15.57
N ALA A 240 13.77 -1.60 15.84
CA ALA A 240 12.70 -2.41 16.40
C ALA A 240 12.27 -3.57 15.49
N GLN A 241 12.41 -3.46 14.17
CA GLN A 241 12.09 -4.54 13.24
C GLN A 241 13.12 -5.65 13.20
N GLN A 242 14.39 -5.28 13.34
CA GLN A 242 15.50 -6.22 13.29
C GLN A 242 15.69 -6.94 14.63
N ILE A 243 15.29 -6.32 15.75
CA ILE A 243 15.42 -6.89 17.08
C ILE A 243 14.22 -7.78 17.43
N PRO A 244 14.39 -9.12 17.50
CA PRO A 244 13.29 -10.02 17.83
C PRO A 244 12.87 -9.87 19.29
N HIS A 245 11.56 -9.92 19.57
CA HIS A 245 10.97 -9.88 20.92
C HIS A 245 11.34 -8.64 21.76
N LEU A 246 11.61 -7.51 21.10
CA LEU A 246 11.80 -6.22 21.75
C LEU A 246 10.55 -5.86 22.58
N SER A 247 10.74 -5.60 23.87
CA SER A 247 9.69 -5.39 24.87
C SER A 247 9.42 -3.91 25.15
N GLU A 248 10.44 -3.06 25.11
CA GLU A 248 10.32 -1.61 25.35
C GLU A 248 11.45 -0.83 24.67
N VAL A 249 11.17 0.42 24.28
CA VAL A 249 12.16 1.40 23.86
C VAL A 249 12.08 2.66 24.72
N SER A 250 13.23 3.17 25.15
CA SER A 250 13.35 4.37 25.98
C SER A 250 14.00 5.51 25.17
N ILE A 251 13.24 6.59 24.92
CA ILE A 251 13.75 7.79 24.21
C ILE A 251 13.52 9.06 25.02
N GLY A 252 14.44 10.03 24.94
CA GLY A 252 14.33 11.30 25.67
C GLY A 252 14.90 12.50 24.92
N HIS A 253 16.20 12.45 24.58
CA HIS A 253 16.87 13.57 23.92
C HIS A 253 16.26 13.91 22.54
N ALA A 254 15.89 12.88 21.76
CA ALA A 254 15.31 13.04 20.43
C ALA A 254 13.98 13.82 20.45
N LEU A 255 13.14 13.62 21.48
CA LEU A 255 11.89 14.35 21.62
C LEU A 255 12.12 15.82 21.99
N ILE A 256 13.16 16.11 22.78
CA ILE A 256 13.45 17.46 23.26
C ILE A 256 14.06 18.34 22.16
N TYR A 257 14.91 17.79 21.29
CA TYR A 257 15.48 18.52 20.15
C TYR A 257 14.40 19.12 19.24
N LEU A 258 13.31 18.38 19.03
CA LEU A 258 12.23 18.74 18.11
C LEU A 258 11.25 19.77 18.69
N VAL A 259 11.02 19.76 20.02
CA VAL A 259 10.23 20.81 20.70
C VAL A 259 10.92 22.17 20.59
N GLY A 260 12.27 22.21 20.62
CA GLY A 260 13.04 23.43 20.43
C GLY A 260 12.94 24.04 19.01
N GLY A 261 12.55 23.25 18.01
CA GLY A 261 12.34 23.67 16.62
C GLY A 261 10.93 24.15 16.30
N GLY A 262 10.05 24.30 17.29
CA GLY A 262 8.67 24.81 17.11
C GLY A 262 7.54 23.79 17.32
N GLY A 263 7.84 22.53 17.68
CA GLY A 263 6.84 21.48 17.97
C GLY A 263 6.37 21.45 19.43
N THR A 264 5.25 20.77 19.72
CA THR A 264 4.78 20.49 21.10
C THR A 264 5.00 19.03 21.47
N TYR A 265 5.17 18.69 22.76
CA TYR A 265 5.25 17.27 23.20
C TYR A 265 4.03 16.47 22.77
N LYS A 266 2.85 17.11 22.79
CA LYS A 266 1.62 16.52 22.26
C LYS A 266 1.82 16.13 20.81
N GLY A 267 2.16 17.05 19.92
CA GLY A 267 2.39 16.78 18.48
C GLY A 267 3.56 15.85 18.13
N LEU A 268 4.39 15.45 19.11
CA LEU A 268 5.53 14.54 18.91
C LEU A 268 5.28 13.14 19.47
N ILE A 269 4.46 13.04 20.52
CA ILE A 269 4.04 11.77 21.10
C ILE A 269 2.72 11.36 20.46
N GLU A 270 1.74 12.26 20.37
CA GLU A 270 0.48 12.13 19.64
C GLU A 270 0.55 12.86 18.28
N GLY A 271 0.19 12.18 17.19
CA GLY A 271 -0.12 12.84 15.93
C GLY A 271 -1.31 13.80 16.06
N PRO A 272 -1.65 14.55 15.00
CA PRO A 272 -2.81 15.44 14.95
C PRO A 272 -4.13 14.80 15.44
N ASN A 273 -4.21 13.48 15.39
CA ASN A 273 -5.39 12.67 15.71
C ASN A 273 -5.22 11.72 16.93
N GLY A 274 -4.25 11.98 17.83
CA GLY A 274 -4.12 11.24 19.10
C GLY A 274 -3.34 9.91 19.03
N GLU A 275 -2.61 9.67 17.93
CA GLU A 275 -1.88 8.42 17.69
C GLU A 275 -0.41 8.50 18.05
N ARG A 276 0.15 7.44 18.62
CA ARG A 276 1.54 7.41 19.08
C ARG A 276 2.55 7.47 17.91
N ILE A 277 3.15 8.61 17.60
CA ILE A 277 4.04 8.82 16.43
C ILE A 277 5.25 7.89 16.45
N VAL A 278 5.93 7.75 17.59
CA VAL A 278 7.12 6.90 17.72
C VAL A 278 6.75 5.42 17.53
N MET A 279 5.60 5.01 18.07
CA MET A 279 5.09 3.65 17.91
C MET A 279 4.61 3.37 16.50
N GLN A 280 4.06 4.38 15.82
CA GLN A 280 3.76 4.31 14.41
C GLN A 280 5.04 4.08 13.61
N GLN A 281 6.13 4.81 13.88
CA GLN A 281 7.42 4.55 13.23
C GLN A 281 7.95 3.14 13.49
N ILE A 282 7.79 2.62 14.70
CA ILE A 282 8.15 1.23 15.03
C ILE A 282 7.26 0.22 14.27
N ARG A 283 5.99 0.54 14.05
CA ARG A 283 5.03 -0.27 13.27
C ARG A 283 5.26 -0.19 11.75
N THR A 284 5.74 0.94 11.23
CA THR A 284 5.75 1.25 9.79
C THR A 284 6.88 0.61 8.97
N THR A 285 7.48 -0.50 9.40
CA THR A 285 8.16 -1.38 8.42
C THR A 285 7.95 -2.87 8.68
N LYS A 286 6.73 -3.19 9.13
CA LYS A 286 5.92 -4.30 8.61
C LYS A 286 4.45 -3.96 8.83
N THR A 287 3.88 -3.23 7.86
CA THR A 287 2.44 -3.08 7.58
C THR A 287 1.61 -2.22 8.56
N LYS A 288 0.90 -1.25 7.96
CA LYS A 288 -0.40 -0.65 8.39
C LYS A 288 -0.40 0.41 9.51
N GLN A 289 -0.92 1.58 9.10
CA GLN A 289 -1.75 2.51 9.91
C GLN A 289 -1.01 3.32 10.98
N LEU A 290 -0.99 4.66 11.00
CA LEU A 290 -1.96 5.64 10.53
C LEU A 290 -1.25 7.01 10.47
N PHE A 291 -1.30 7.72 9.34
CA PHE A 291 -1.57 9.14 9.47
C PHE A 291 -3.07 9.25 9.69
N ASN A 292 -3.45 10.01 10.69
CA ASN A 292 -4.82 10.35 10.88
C ASN A 292 -4.80 11.89 10.91
N SER A 293 -5.36 12.43 9.84
CA SER A 293 -5.99 13.74 9.71
C SER A 293 -7.20 13.47 8.82
N ASP A 294 -8.36 13.20 9.43
CA ASP A 294 -9.75 13.24 8.93
C ASP A 294 -10.09 12.78 7.49
N LEU A 295 -9.19 12.09 6.78
CA LEU A 295 -9.33 11.60 5.41
C LEU A 295 -8.99 10.11 5.25
N LEU A 296 -8.45 9.45 6.29
CA LEU A 296 -7.86 8.10 6.20
C LEU A 296 -8.70 6.97 6.82
N SER A 297 -9.85 7.26 7.45
CA SER A 297 -10.76 6.20 7.92
C SER A 297 -11.30 5.32 6.78
N ASP A 298 -11.29 5.84 5.55
CA ASP A 298 -11.85 5.16 4.39
C ASP A 298 -10.81 4.41 3.54
N VAL A 299 -9.51 4.63 3.78
CA VAL A 299 -8.44 3.98 3.00
C VAL A 299 -8.13 2.57 3.50
N VAL A 300 -8.38 2.26 4.78
CA VAL A 300 -7.80 1.05 5.39
C VAL A 300 -8.79 -0.01 5.89
N TYR A 301 -10.09 0.26 5.97
CA TYR A 301 -11.06 -0.79 6.33
C TYR A 301 -12.38 -0.64 5.59
N GLY A 302 -12.75 -1.68 4.83
CA GLY A 302 -14.16 -1.97 4.61
C GLY A 302 -14.86 -2.15 5.96
N TYR A 303 -15.71 -1.18 6.31
CA TYR A 303 -16.75 -1.18 7.35
C TYR A 303 -16.42 -1.86 8.70
N ASN A 304 -16.36 -1.05 9.77
CA ASN A 304 -16.54 -1.52 11.15
C ASN A 304 -17.99 -2.05 11.33
N PHE A 305 -18.15 -3.36 11.51
CA PHE A 305 -19.44 -4.00 11.82
C PHE A 305 -19.69 -4.01 13.34
N PHE A 306 -20.40 -3.00 13.84
CA PHE A 306 -21.09 -3.06 15.13
C PHE A 306 -22.54 -2.60 14.95
N LYS A 307 -23.50 -3.47 15.28
CA LYS A 307 -24.90 -3.12 15.51
C LYS A 307 -25.22 -3.49 16.95
N ASP A 308 -25.67 -2.51 17.73
CA ASP A 308 -26.14 -2.68 19.12
C ASP A 308 -25.14 -3.39 20.07
N GLY A 309 -23.85 -3.09 19.95
CA GLY A 309 -22.83 -3.52 20.90
C GLY A 309 -22.60 -5.04 20.97
N LYS A 310 -23.04 -5.81 19.96
CA LYS A 310 -22.76 -7.24 19.86
C LYS A 310 -22.05 -7.58 18.54
N PRO A 311 -20.95 -8.37 18.59
CA PRO A 311 -20.34 -8.91 17.38
C PRO A 311 -21.30 -9.89 16.68
N ILE A 312 -21.53 -9.72 15.38
CA ILE A 312 -22.20 -10.73 14.55
C ILE A 312 -21.19 -11.87 14.33
N ALA A 313 -21.58 -13.10 14.66
CA ALA A 313 -20.73 -14.28 14.52
C ALA A 313 -20.30 -14.50 13.07
N THR A 314 -19.00 -14.41 12.82
CA THR A 314 -18.35 -14.65 11.52
C THR A 314 -18.07 -16.13 11.33
N ALA A 315 -18.93 -16.80 10.56
CA ALA A 315 -18.59 -18.09 9.96
C ALA A 315 -18.75 -17.97 8.43
N ASP A 316 -17.62 -18.16 7.75
CA ASP A 316 -17.41 -18.34 6.30
C ASP A 316 -17.94 -17.27 5.33
N LEU A 317 -17.01 -16.47 4.77
CA LEU A 317 -16.91 -15.98 3.37
C LEU A 317 -16.05 -14.69 3.18
N ASN A 318 -15.55 -14.04 4.25
CA ASN A 318 -15.00 -12.66 4.19
C ASN A 318 -13.51 -12.48 4.55
N LYS A 319 -12.58 -13.37 4.17
CA LYS A 319 -11.18 -13.25 4.63
C LYS A 319 -10.25 -12.28 3.88
N ARG A 320 -10.61 -11.73 2.70
CA ARG A 320 -9.71 -10.83 1.92
C ARG A 320 -10.43 -9.81 1.00
N GLY A 321 -11.55 -9.22 1.41
CA GLY A 321 -12.23 -8.19 0.59
C GLY A 321 -12.89 -8.66 -0.72
N TRP A 322 -12.77 -9.94 -1.08
CA TRP A 322 -13.51 -10.54 -2.18
C TRP A 322 -15.01 -10.52 -1.92
N VAL A 323 -15.77 -9.98 -2.87
CA VAL A 323 -17.23 -10.10 -2.85
C VAL A 323 -17.58 -11.48 -3.38
N ALA A 324 -18.24 -12.30 -2.55
CA ALA A 324 -18.89 -13.51 -3.04
C ALA A 324 -20.00 -13.08 -4.03
N LEU A 325 -19.69 -13.12 -5.32
CA LEU A 325 -20.67 -12.97 -6.39
C LEU A 325 -21.14 -14.37 -6.80
N LYS A 326 -22.46 -14.56 -6.89
CA LYS A 326 -23.00 -15.74 -7.55
C LYS A 326 -22.58 -15.68 -9.01
N LYS A 327 -21.95 -16.75 -9.52
CA LYS A 327 -21.52 -16.86 -10.92
C LYS A 327 -22.65 -16.60 -11.92
N HIS A 328 -23.91 -16.79 -11.51
CA HIS A 328 -25.12 -16.50 -12.28
C HIS A 328 -26.16 -15.90 -11.33
N LEU A 329 -26.81 -14.80 -11.73
CA LEU A 329 -28.01 -14.29 -11.03
C LEU A 329 -29.12 -15.35 -11.13
N SER A 330 -29.75 -15.75 -10.02
CA SER A 330 -30.94 -16.61 -10.07
C SER A 330 -32.09 -15.89 -10.79
N GLN A 331 -33.06 -16.61 -11.36
CA GLN A 331 -34.22 -15.97 -12.03
C GLN A 331 -34.92 -14.98 -11.09
N GLY A 332 -35.03 -15.26 -9.78
CA GLY A 332 -35.60 -14.34 -8.80
C GLY A 332 -34.71 -13.12 -8.47
N GLU A 333 -33.38 -13.24 -8.57
CA GLU A 333 -32.46 -12.10 -8.47
C GLU A 333 -32.46 -11.29 -9.77
N GLN A 334 -32.52 -11.94 -10.93
CA GLN A 334 -32.77 -11.27 -12.21
C GLN A 334 -34.12 -10.54 -12.15
N ASP A 335 -35.17 -11.14 -11.61
CA ASP A 335 -36.51 -10.57 -11.51
C ASP A 335 -36.60 -9.45 -10.45
N ALA A 336 -35.83 -9.53 -9.36
CA ALA A 336 -35.68 -8.46 -8.35
C ALA A 336 -34.76 -7.31 -8.82
N ILE A 337 -33.76 -7.61 -9.68
CA ILE A 337 -32.91 -6.64 -10.40
C ILE A 337 -33.67 -6.04 -11.61
N VAL A 338 -34.70 -6.73 -12.11
CA VAL A 338 -35.63 -6.29 -13.17
C VAL A 338 -36.73 -5.36 -12.61
N ALA A 339 -36.79 -5.14 -11.28
CA ALA A 339 -37.50 -4.00 -10.72
C ALA A 339 -36.70 -2.70 -10.92
N VAL A 340 -36.57 -2.33 -12.19
CA VAL A 340 -36.18 -1.03 -12.74
C VAL A 340 -34.75 -0.58 -12.42
N ILE A 341 -33.79 -0.98 -13.25
CA ILE A 341 -32.64 -0.12 -13.57
C ILE A 341 -33.06 0.73 -14.78
N SER A 342 -33.69 1.88 -14.53
CA SER A 342 -33.74 2.96 -15.53
C SER A 342 -32.35 3.63 -15.52
N ALA A 343 -31.35 2.96 -16.09
CA ALA A 343 -29.99 3.48 -16.19
C ALA A 343 -30.00 4.67 -17.16
N MET A 344 -29.85 5.86 -16.59
CA MET A 344 -29.68 7.08 -17.37
C MET A 344 -28.25 7.59 -17.27
N MET A 345 -27.56 7.53 -18.40
CA MET A 345 -26.21 8.03 -18.52
C MET A 345 -26.22 9.52 -18.77
N LEU A 346 -25.75 10.28 -17.79
CA LEU A 346 -25.64 11.72 -17.89
C LEU A 346 -24.47 12.09 -18.79
N ARG A 347 -24.77 12.76 -19.90
CA ARG A 347 -23.88 13.53 -20.76
C ARG A 347 -22.47 12.95 -20.94
N GLY A 348 -22.40 11.76 -21.51
CA GLY A 348 -21.12 11.13 -21.80
C GLY A 348 -21.28 9.83 -22.55
N CYS A 349 -21.84 9.86 -23.77
CA CYS A 349 -21.60 8.76 -24.72
C CYS A 349 -20.15 8.85 -25.28
N GLY A 350 -19.19 9.05 -24.37
CA GLY A 350 -17.77 8.85 -24.57
C GLY A 350 -17.42 7.37 -24.39
N ALA A 351 -16.13 7.06 -24.24
CA ALA A 351 -15.67 5.67 -24.23
C ALA A 351 -16.33 4.82 -23.13
N GLN A 352 -16.36 5.27 -21.87
CA GLN A 352 -16.96 4.49 -20.79
C GLN A 352 -18.49 4.37 -20.93
N GLY A 353 -19.19 5.49 -21.15
CA GLY A 353 -20.66 5.49 -21.24
C GLY A 353 -21.21 4.59 -22.34
N LEU A 354 -20.71 4.71 -23.57
CA LEU A 354 -21.19 3.86 -24.66
C LEU A 354 -20.95 2.37 -24.36
N ASN A 355 -19.73 2.02 -23.98
CA ASN A 355 -19.32 0.63 -23.85
C ASN A 355 -19.95 -0.08 -22.64
N GLN A 356 -20.12 0.63 -21.53
CA GLN A 356 -20.89 0.11 -20.39
C GLN A 356 -22.36 -0.08 -20.75
N ALA A 357 -22.98 0.85 -21.49
CA ALA A 357 -24.37 0.72 -21.93
C ALA A 357 -24.57 -0.49 -22.86
N LEU A 358 -23.63 -0.71 -23.78
CA LEU A 358 -23.65 -1.86 -24.68
C LEU A 358 -23.56 -3.17 -23.90
N ASN A 359 -22.64 -3.28 -22.93
CA ASN A 359 -22.50 -4.48 -22.11
C ASN A 359 -23.75 -4.71 -21.25
N MET A 360 -24.27 -3.67 -20.60
CA MET A 360 -25.49 -3.76 -19.78
C MET A 360 -26.71 -4.21 -20.62
N ARG A 361 -26.87 -3.67 -21.83
CA ARG A 361 -27.94 -4.08 -22.75
C ARG A 361 -27.80 -5.55 -23.13
N ASP A 362 -26.58 -5.98 -23.48
CA ASP A 362 -26.30 -7.36 -23.87
C ASP A 362 -26.44 -8.34 -22.68
N SER A 363 -26.30 -7.84 -21.45
CA SER A 363 -26.62 -8.57 -20.21
C SER A 363 -28.12 -8.66 -19.91
N GLY A 364 -28.98 -8.09 -20.75
CA GLY A 364 -30.44 -8.20 -20.65
C GLY A 364 -31.13 -7.07 -19.88
N LEU A 365 -30.40 -6.02 -19.48
CA LEU A 365 -31.02 -4.83 -18.87
C LEU A 365 -31.89 -4.12 -19.91
N LYS A 366 -33.16 -3.93 -19.55
CA LYS A 366 -34.15 -3.20 -20.35
C LYS A 366 -34.19 -1.75 -19.87
N ASN A 367 -34.50 -0.81 -20.76
CA ASN A 367 -34.68 0.63 -20.46
C ASN A 367 -33.41 1.42 -20.12
N ILE A 368 -32.31 1.16 -20.83
CA ILE A 368 -31.11 2.01 -20.79
C ILE A 368 -31.33 3.23 -21.70
N SER A 369 -31.14 4.44 -21.16
CA SER A 369 -31.30 5.70 -21.90
C SER A 369 -30.10 6.62 -21.69
N PHE A 370 -29.84 7.50 -22.66
CA PHE A 370 -28.82 8.55 -22.54
C PHE A 370 -29.48 9.90 -22.28
N ALA A 371 -29.22 10.44 -21.09
CA ALA A 371 -29.66 11.76 -20.70
C ALA A 371 -28.58 12.78 -21.10
N LEU A 372 -28.82 13.53 -22.17
CA LEU A 372 -27.86 14.49 -22.71
C LEU A 372 -28.33 15.93 -22.46
N ARG A 373 -27.41 16.89 -22.52
CA ARG A 373 -27.81 18.30 -22.55
C ARG A 373 -28.66 18.60 -23.78
N LYS A 374 -29.58 19.54 -23.64
CA LYS A 374 -30.39 20.04 -24.74
C LYS A 374 -29.54 20.48 -25.94
N GLU A 375 -28.49 21.27 -25.73
CA GLU A 375 -27.62 21.68 -26.84
C GLU A 375 -26.87 20.51 -27.51
N ALA A 376 -26.57 19.42 -26.78
CA ALA A 376 -25.91 18.26 -27.38
C ALA A 376 -26.84 17.47 -28.30
N ILE A 377 -28.14 17.43 -27.98
CA ILE A 377 -29.20 16.84 -28.79
C ILE A 377 -29.48 17.72 -30.00
N ASP A 378 -29.77 19.01 -29.77
CA ASP A 378 -30.13 19.97 -30.80
C ASP A 378 -29.02 20.12 -31.86
N GLN A 379 -27.75 20.08 -31.44
CA GLN A 379 -26.58 20.15 -32.32
C GLN A 379 -26.11 18.78 -32.84
N LYS A 380 -26.78 17.68 -32.48
CA LYS A 380 -26.41 16.30 -32.84
C LYS A 380 -24.92 16.01 -32.62
N ARG A 381 -24.39 16.39 -31.45
CA ARG A 381 -22.98 16.16 -31.10
C ARG A 381 -22.65 14.67 -31.13
N ALA A 382 -21.35 14.33 -31.18
CA ALA A 382 -20.87 12.95 -31.21
C ALA A 382 -21.54 12.04 -30.16
N SER A 383 -21.80 12.54 -28.95
CA SER A 383 -22.49 11.75 -27.93
C SER A 383 -23.94 11.39 -28.28
N TYR A 384 -24.66 12.27 -28.98
CA TYR A 384 -26.01 11.99 -29.48
C TYR A 384 -25.95 10.98 -30.63
N GLN A 385 -25.03 11.18 -31.58
CA GLN A 385 -24.80 10.27 -32.71
C GLN A 385 -24.49 8.86 -32.21
N ASN A 386 -23.47 8.71 -31.36
CA ASN A 386 -23.07 7.43 -30.79
C ASN A 386 -24.23 6.68 -30.11
N ALA A 387 -25.05 7.38 -29.31
CA ALA A 387 -26.18 6.77 -28.62
C ALA A 387 -27.30 6.34 -29.60
N THR A 388 -27.67 7.23 -30.54
CA THR A 388 -28.74 6.95 -31.51
C THR A 388 -28.37 5.90 -32.55
N GLU A 389 -27.13 5.90 -33.05
CA GLU A 389 -26.60 4.89 -33.98
C GLU A 389 -26.55 3.49 -33.35
N ASN A 390 -26.35 3.44 -32.03
CA ASN A 390 -26.43 2.20 -31.26
C ASN A 390 -27.84 1.88 -30.76
N ASN A 391 -28.88 2.56 -31.25
CA ASN A 391 -30.29 2.33 -30.93
C ASN A 391 -30.65 2.47 -29.44
N PHE A 392 -30.01 3.40 -28.74
CA PHE A 392 -30.43 3.78 -27.38
C PHE A 392 -31.47 4.91 -27.41
N ASN A 393 -32.36 4.91 -26.42
CA ASN A 393 -33.25 6.04 -26.19
C ASN A 393 -32.43 7.26 -25.71
N VAL A 394 -32.71 8.44 -26.24
CA VAL A 394 -31.98 9.68 -25.93
C VAL A 394 -32.97 10.80 -25.62
N GLY A 395 -32.71 11.54 -24.54
CA GLY A 395 -33.55 12.66 -24.11
C GLY A 395 -32.78 13.63 -23.22
N ASN A 396 -33.39 14.78 -22.92
CA ASN A 396 -32.81 15.76 -22.01
C ASN A 396 -33.04 15.40 -20.54
N TYR A 397 -32.32 16.06 -19.63
CA TYR A 397 -32.36 15.77 -18.20
C TYR A 397 -33.78 15.85 -17.62
N GLU A 398 -34.55 16.86 -18.00
CA GLU A 398 -35.89 17.12 -17.46
C GLU A 398 -36.91 16.05 -17.84
N VAL A 399 -36.71 15.37 -18.97
CA VAL A 399 -37.59 14.31 -19.45
C VAL A 399 -37.19 12.96 -18.87
N LEU A 400 -35.89 12.73 -18.75
CA LEU A 400 -35.36 11.41 -18.45
C LEU A 400 -35.15 11.21 -16.94
N ILE A 401 -34.47 12.12 -16.26
CA ILE A 401 -34.00 11.94 -14.87
C ILE A 401 -35.11 11.74 -13.83
N PRO A 402 -36.30 12.38 -13.91
CA PRO A 402 -37.34 12.21 -12.91
C PRO A 402 -37.82 10.76 -12.69
N ASP A 403 -37.77 9.93 -13.72
CA ASP A 403 -38.22 8.54 -13.64
C ASP A 403 -37.08 7.54 -13.33
N ALA A 404 -35.83 8.00 -13.32
CA ALA A 404 -34.65 7.16 -13.19
C ALA A 404 -34.49 6.55 -11.78
N ASP A 405 -34.32 5.23 -11.71
CA ASP A 405 -33.97 4.49 -10.49
C ASP A 405 -32.47 4.48 -10.21
N LEU A 406 -31.66 4.46 -11.28
CA LEU A 406 -30.21 4.53 -11.22
C LEU A 406 -29.71 5.54 -12.24
N VAL A 407 -29.15 6.63 -11.75
CA VAL A 407 -28.48 7.63 -12.58
C VAL A 407 -26.99 7.34 -12.58
N ILE A 408 -26.39 7.18 -13.76
CA ILE A 408 -24.98 6.83 -13.90
C ILE A 408 -24.24 8.04 -14.47
N ASN A 409 -23.33 8.60 -13.68
CA ASN A 409 -22.50 9.73 -14.09
C ASN A 409 -21.19 9.22 -14.71
N LEU A 410 -21.12 9.28 -16.04
CA LEU A 410 -19.93 8.93 -16.84
C LEU A 410 -19.44 10.14 -17.64
N THR A 411 -19.58 11.32 -17.06
CA THR A 411 -18.95 12.54 -17.57
C THR A 411 -17.49 12.58 -17.17
N PRO A 412 -16.62 13.38 -17.80
CA PRO A 412 -15.27 13.57 -17.28
C PRO A 412 -15.33 14.22 -15.89
N ASP A 413 -14.34 13.91 -15.03
CA ASP A 413 -14.35 14.27 -13.60
C ASP A 413 -14.53 15.77 -13.38
N LYS A 414 -13.83 16.58 -14.18
CA LYS A 414 -13.93 18.05 -14.20
C LYS A 414 -15.36 18.58 -14.35
N GLN A 415 -16.27 17.82 -14.95
CA GLN A 415 -17.67 18.24 -15.13
C GLN A 415 -18.65 17.60 -14.14
N HIS A 416 -18.19 16.70 -13.28
CA HIS A 416 -19.05 16.02 -12.31
C HIS A 416 -19.84 17.00 -11.45
N SER A 417 -19.17 17.98 -10.81
CA SER A 417 -19.84 18.98 -9.96
C SER A 417 -21.01 19.68 -10.65
N ASP A 418 -20.82 20.19 -11.87
CA ASP A 418 -21.86 20.92 -12.61
C ASP A 418 -22.99 20.00 -13.09
N VAL A 419 -22.66 18.77 -13.48
CA VAL A 419 -23.63 17.76 -13.87
C VAL A 419 -24.50 17.38 -12.68
N ILE A 420 -23.90 17.04 -11.54
CA ILE A 420 -24.63 16.61 -10.35
C ILE A 420 -25.50 17.75 -9.79
N LYS A 421 -25.03 19.00 -9.80
CA LYS A 421 -25.85 20.17 -9.42
C LYS A 421 -27.09 20.33 -10.31
N SER A 422 -26.99 20.01 -11.59
CA SER A 422 -28.11 20.10 -12.54
C SER A 422 -29.09 18.94 -12.40
N VAL A 423 -28.60 17.75 -12.05
CA VAL A 423 -29.35 16.49 -12.11
C VAL A 423 -29.97 16.13 -10.77
N MET A 424 -29.22 16.28 -9.67
CA MET A 424 -29.66 15.92 -8.33
C MET A 424 -31.03 16.51 -7.94
N PRO A 425 -31.39 17.75 -8.33
CA PRO A 425 -32.74 18.28 -8.09
C PRO A 425 -33.86 17.54 -8.83
N LEU A 426 -33.56 16.95 -9.99
CA LEU A 426 -34.51 16.24 -10.84
C LEU A 426 -34.68 14.77 -10.42
N MET A 427 -33.73 14.21 -9.68
CA MET A 427 -33.78 12.80 -9.25
C MET A 427 -34.93 12.56 -8.29
N LYS A 428 -35.70 11.49 -8.52
CA LYS A 428 -36.77 11.06 -7.60
C LYS A 428 -36.21 10.68 -6.23
N LYS A 429 -37.09 10.73 -5.22
CA LYS A 429 -36.74 10.31 -3.85
C LYS A 429 -36.38 8.83 -3.84
N GLY A 430 -35.29 8.48 -3.16
CA GLY A 430 -34.82 7.09 -3.08
C GLY A 430 -34.13 6.59 -4.34
N ALA A 431 -33.85 7.43 -5.34
CA ALA A 431 -33.03 7.02 -6.49
C ALA A 431 -31.59 6.67 -6.07
N ALA A 432 -30.88 5.94 -6.93
CA ALA A 432 -29.45 5.69 -6.80
C ALA A 432 -28.65 6.54 -7.80
N LEU A 433 -27.45 6.97 -7.38
CA LEU A 433 -26.45 7.65 -8.18
C LEU A 433 -25.19 6.78 -8.22
N SER A 434 -24.68 6.49 -9.42
CA SER A 434 -23.42 5.79 -9.61
C SER A 434 -22.35 6.68 -10.22
N TYR A 435 -21.13 6.50 -9.75
CA TYR A 435 -19.91 6.95 -10.42
C TYR A 435 -19.12 5.75 -10.95
N SER A 436 -18.17 5.99 -11.86
CA SER A 436 -17.10 5.04 -12.19
C SER A 436 -15.71 5.48 -11.74
N HIS A 437 -15.62 6.63 -11.08
CA HIS A 437 -14.43 7.12 -10.41
C HIS A 437 -14.86 8.01 -9.23
N GLY A 438 -14.17 7.94 -8.10
CA GLY A 438 -14.61 8.58 -6.86
C GLY A 438 -14.25 10.07 -6.71
N PHE A 439 -13.54 10.68 -7.67
CA PHE A 439 -12.95 12.02 -7.54
C PHE A 439 -13.90 13.10 -7.02
N ASN A 440 -15.12 13.18 -7.56
CA ASN A 440 -16.10 14.20 -7.17
C ASN A 440 -16.58 14.06 -5.72
N ILE A 441 -16.66 12.83 -5.20
CA ILE A 441 -17.03 12.58 -3.80
C ILE A 441 -15.85 12.84 -2.86
N VAL A 442 -14.64 12.39 -3.25
CA VAL A 442 -13.46 12.39 -2.37
C VAL A 442 -12.68 13.70 -2.43
N GLU A 443 -12.28 14.14 -3.62
CA GLU A 443 -11.40 15.31 -3.82
C GLU A 443 -12.17 16.62 -3.87
N GLU A 444 -13.33 16.64 -4.54
CA GLU A 444 -14.18 17.84 -4.59
C GLU A 444 -15.12 17.97 -3.38
N GLY A 445 -15.33 16.88 -2.63
CA GLY A 445 -16.20 16.86 -1.45
C GLY A 445 -17.68 17.09 -1.76
N MET A 446 -18.16 16.65 -2.93
CA MET A 446 -19.54 16.89 -3.39
C MET A 446 -20.57 16.32 -2.41
N LYS A 447 -21.49 17.17 -1.96
CA LYS A 447 -22.57 16.78 -1.05
C LYS A 447 -23.80 16.32 -1.82
N ILE A 448 -24.17 15.05 -1.63
CA ILE A 448 -25.33 14.42 -2.26
C ILE A 448 -26.54 14.45 -1.32
N ARG A 449 -27.74 14.62 -1.89
CA ARG A 449 -29.02 14.60 -1.16
C ARG A 449 -29.15 13.31 -0.34
N LYS A 450 -29.51 13.41 0.94
CA LYS A 450 -29.46 12.29 1.91
C LYS A 450 -30.36 11.09 1.59
N ASP A 451 -31.39 11.27 0.78
CA ASP A 451 -32.29 10.20 0.34
C ASP A 451 -31.76 9.41 -0.87
N ILE A 452 -30.70 9.89 -1.53
CA ILE A 452 -30.11 9.22 -2.70
C ILE A 452 -29.08 8.20 -2.21
N THR A 453 -29.14 6.99 -2.76
CA THR A 453 -28.11 5.96 -2.56
C THR A 453 -26.93 6.24 -3.49
N VAL A 454 -25.70 6.28 -3.00
CA VAL A 454 -24.50 6.57 -3.82
C VAL A 454 -23.58 5.36 -3.87
N ILE A 455 -23.32 4.89 -5.08
CA ILE A 455 -22.49 3.71 -5.37
C ILE A 455 -21.37 4.05 -6.35
N MET A 456 -20.40 3.17 -6.44
CA MET A 456 -19.38 3.20 -7.48
C MET A 456 -19.18 1.83 -8.08
N VAL A 457 -19.01 1.81 -9.41
CA VAL A 457 -18.57 0.66 -10.19
C VAL A 457 -17.48 1.15 -11.13
N ALA A 458 -16.24 0.82 -10.81
CA ALA A 458 -15.03 1.29 -11.48
C ALA A 458 -14.35 0.11 -12.20
N PRO A 459 -14.63 -0.12 -13.50
CA PRO A 459 -13.90 -1.07 -14.31
C PRO A 459 -12.45 -0.59 -14.49
N LYS A 460 -11.51 -1.50 -14.23
CA LYS A 460 -10.07 -1.24 -14.23
C LYS A 460 -9.50 -1.35 -15.65
N CYS A 461 -10.01 -0.50 -16.55
CA CYS A 461 -9.57 -0.36 -17.93
C CYS A 461 -10.20 0.85 -18.65
N PRO A 462 -9.65 1.25 -19.81
CA PRO A 462 -10.36 2.13 -20.74
C PRO A 462 -11.67 1.53 -21.27
N GLY A 463 -12.67 2.39 -21.53
CA GLY A 463 -14.01 1.94 -21.92
C GLY A 463 -14.05 1.09 -23.20
N THR A 464 -13.15 1.31 -24.16
CA THR A 464 -13.05 0.47 -25.37
C THR A 464 -12.59 -0.95 -25.06
N GLU A 465 -11.62 -1.11 -24.14
CA GLU A 465 -11.15 -2.43 -23.72
C GLU A 465 -12.27 -3.16 -23.01
N LEU A 466 -13.02 -2.48 -22.13
CA LEU A 466 -14.17 -3.06 -21.44
C LEU A 466 -15.14 -3.77 -22.39
N ARG A 467 -15.40 -3.18 -23.57
CA ARG A 467 -16.29 -3.76 -24.56
C ARG A 467 -15.68 -4.94 -25.29
N GLU A 468 -14.43 -4.84 -25.71
CA GLU A 468 -13.75 -5.94 -26.42
C GLU A 468 -13.58 -7.17 -25.52
N GLU A 469 -13.22 -6.93 -24.25
CA GLU A 469 -13.15 -7.94 -23.19
C GLU A 469 -14.50 -8.63 -22.93
N TYR A 470 -15.58 -7.85 -22.89
CA TYR A 470 -16.92 -8.38 -22.75
C TYR A 470 -17.36 -9.24 -23.95
N LYS A 471 -17.08 -8.78 -25.17
CA LYS A 471 -17.44 -9.48 -26.43
C LYS A 471 -16.75 -10.84 -26.56
N ARG A 472 -15.52 -10.99 -26.05
CA ARG A 472 -14.80 -12.28 -26.02
C ARG A 472 -15.28 -13.23 -24.93
N GLY A 473 -16.35 -12.88 -24.21
CA GLY A 473 -16.92 -13.68 -23.13
C GLY A 473 -16.10 -13.61 -21.84
N PHE A 474 -15.18 -12.66 -21.75
CA PHE A 474 -14.46 -12.31 -20.54
C PHE A 474 -15.06 -11.01 -19.96
N GLY A 475 -14.33 -10.34 -19.08
CA GLY A 475 -14.67 -9.05 -18.51
C GLY A 475 -13.41 -8.35 -18.04
N VAL A 476 -13.57 -7.28 -17.27
CA VAL A 476 -12.44 -6.55 -16.68
C VAL A 476 -12.62 -6.49 -15.17
N PRO A 477 -11.56 -6.67 -14.37
CA PRO A 477 -11.67 -6.50 -12.94
C PRO A 477 -12.33 -5.18 -12.60
N THR A 478 -13.23 -5.24 -11.63
CA THR A 478 -14.07 -4.10 -11.32
C THR A 478 -14.07 -3.88 -9.82
N LEU A 479 -13.75 -2.65 -9.42
CA LEU A 479 -13.91 -2.24 -8.03
C LEU A 479 -15.33 -1.73 -7.83
N ILE A 480 -15.95 -2.14 -6.73
CA ILE A 480 -17.25 -1.60 -6.30
C ILE A 480 -17.19 -1.00 -4.90
N ALA A 481 -17.91 0.10 -4.71
CA ALA A 481 -18.02 0.77 -3.42
C ALA A 481 -19.44 1.32 -3.19
N VAL A 482 -19.77 1.54 -1.92
CA VAL A 482 -21.00 2.21 -1.46
C VAL A 482 -20.60 3.33 -0.51
N HIS A 483 -21.05 4.55 -0.78
CA HIS A 483 -20.71 5.72 0.01
C HIS A 483 -21.45 5.65 1.37
N PRO A 484 -20.73 5.63 2.51
CA PRO A 484 -21.34 5.36 3.81
C PRO A 484 -22.33 6.43 4.26
N GLU A 485 -22.18 7.69 3.83
CA GLU A 485 -23.12 8.76 4.17
C GLU A 485 -24.42 8.71 3.34
N ASN A 486 -24.47 7.89 2.29
CA ASN A 486 -25.54 7.87 1.30
C ASN A 486 -25.95 6.43 0.93
N ASP A 487 -26.42 5.65 1.91
CA ASP A 487 -27.12 4.38 1.67
C ASP A 487 -28.35 4.25 2.59
N PRO A 488 -29.34 5.17 2.50
CA PRO A 488 -30.44 5.26 3.46
C PRO A 488 -31.41 4.07 3.42
N GLU A 489 -31.45 3.34 2.31
CA GLU A 489 -32.32 2.17 2.09
C GLU A 489 -31.54 0.84 2.15
N GLU A 490 -30.25 0.88 2.50
CA GLU A 490 -29.35 -0.29 2.57
C GLU A 490 -29.30 -1.13 1.28
N LYS A 491 -29.45 -0.48 0.11
CA LYS A 491 -29.53 -1.13 -1.20
C LYS A 491 -28.29 -0.94 -2.07
N GLY A 492 -27.33 -0.12 -1.62
CA GLY A 492 -26.16 0.25 -2.41
C GLY A 492 -25.35 -0.96 -2.88
N TRP A 493 -25.14 -1.95 -2.02
CA TRP A 493 -24.34 -3.13 -2.38
C TRP A 493 -25.01 -4.01 -3.43
N ASP A 494 -26.33 -4.13 -3.40
CA ASP A 494 -27.05 -4.94 -4.38
C ASP A 494 -27.02 -4.27 -5.76
N TYR A 495 -27.19 -2.94 -5.81
CA TYR A 495 -27.06 -2.16 -7.03
C TYR A 495 -25.64 -2.22 -7.61
N ALA A 496 -24.61 -2.02 -6.77
CA ALA A 496 -23.22 -2.02 -7.22
C ALA A 496 -22.80 -3.39 -7.77
N LYS A 497 -23.19 -4.48 -7.11
CA LYS A 497 -22.95 -5.85 -7.61
C LYS A 497 -23.69 -6.11 -8.92
N ALA A 498 -24.98 -5.78 -8.99
CA ALA A 498 -25.78 -6.00 -10.19
C ALA A 498 -25.21 -5.24 -11.39
N TYR A 499 -24.79 -3.99 -11.18
CA TYR A 499 -24.15 -3.19 -12.22
C TYR A 499 -22.79 -3.78 -12.64
N ALA A 500 -21.92 -4.17 -11.70
CA ALA A 500 -20.66 -4.84 -12.04
C ALA A 500 -20.86 -6.14 -12.83
N VAL A 501 -21.87 -6.96 -12.51
CA VAL A 501 -22.22 -8.15 -13.30
C VAL A 501 -22.70 -7.75 -14.70
N ALA A 502 -23.56 -6.73 -14.79
CA ALA A 502 -24.12 -6.28 -16.05
C ALA A 502 -23.05 -5.73 -17.02
N THR A 503 -21.94 -5.21 -16.51
CA THR A 503 -20.80 -4.77 -17.33
C THR A 503 -19.78 -5.89 -17.59
N GLY A 504 -19.92 -7.05 -16.96
CA GLY A 504 -19.09 -8.25 -17.09
C GLY A 504 -17.95 -8.38 -16.08
N GLY A 505 -17.90 -7.53 -15.05
CA GLY A 505 -16.82 -7.53 -14.06
C GLY A 505 -16.71 -8.83 -13.25
N ASP A 506 -17.81 -9.55 -13.05
CA ASP A 506 -17.84 -10.85 -12.37
C ASP A 506 -17.00 -11.93 -13.06
N ARG A 507 -16.77 -11.79 -14.36
CA ARG A 507 -15.98 -12.74 -15.16
C ARG A 507 -14.49 -12.63 -14.87
N ALA A 508 -14.02 -11.44 -14.52
CA ALA A 508 -12.61 -11.12 -14.25
C ALA A 508 -12.31 -10.83 -12.77
N GLY A 509 -13.35 -10.73 -11.93
CA GLY A 509 -13.21 -10.52 -10.50
C GLY A 509 -13.72 -9.14 -10.07
N VAL A 510 -14.47 -9.12 -8.97
CA VAL A 510 -15.03 -7.88 -8.41
C VAL A 510 -14.55 -7.70 -6.98
N LEU A 511 -13.99 -6.53 -6.71
CA LEU A 511 -13.40 -6.20 -5.42
C LEU A 511 -14.27 -5.23 -4.67
N ARG A 512 -14.48 -5.54 -3.40
CA ARG A 512 -15.09 -4.60 -2.47
C ARG A 512 -14.05 -3.57 -2.07
N SER A 513 -14.36 -2.31 -2.26
CA SER A 513 -13.50 -1.20 -1.82
C SER A 513 -14.33 -0.05 -1.25
N SER A 514 -13.72 1.12 -1.15
CA SER A 514 -14.32 2.40 -0.79
C SER A 514 -14.07 3.43 -1.90
N PHE A 515 -14.80 4.55 -1.85
CA PHE A 515 -14.53 5.68 -2.75
C PHE A 515 -13.11 6.21 -2.59
N VAL A 516 -12.63 6.34 -1.36
CA VAL A 516 -11.29 6.87 -1.09
C VAL A 516 -10.20 5.92 -1.55
N ALA A 517 -10.30 4.64 -1.21
CA ALA A 517 -9.28 3.66 -1.59
C ALA A 517 -9.14 3.58 -3.12
N GLU A 518 -10.25 3.58 -3.86
CA GLU A 518 -10.24 3.63 -5.33
C GLU A 518 -9.55 4.88 -5.85
N VAL A 519 -9.98 6.08 -5.43
CA VAL A 519 -9.41 7.34 -5.93
C VAL A 519 -7.90 7.39 -5.69
N LYS A 520 -7.45 7.06 -4.48
CA LYS A 520 -6.02 7.16 -4.14
C LYS A 520 -5.18 6.14 -4.90
N SER A 521 -5.68 4.92 -5.10
CA SER A 521 -4.93 3.89 -5.84
C SER A 521 -4.96 4.11 -7.35
N ASP A 522 -6.10 4.50 -7.90
CA ASP A 522 -6.32 4.79 -9.32
C ASP A 522 -5.42 5.94 -9.78
N LEU A 523 -5.45 7.08 -9.06
CA LEU A 523 -4.58 8.24 -9.31
C LEU A 523 -3.08 7.89 -9.27
N MET A 524 -2.67 6.99 -8.37
CA MET A 524 -1.27 6.58 -8.25
C MET A 524 -0.85 5.70 -9.44
N GLY A 525 -1.71 4.76 -9.82
CA GLY A 525 -1.53 3.91 -10.99
C GLY A 525 -1.35 4.72 -12.28
N GLU A 526 -2.33 5.58 -12.58
CA GLU A 526 -2.37 6.38 -13.81
C GLU A 526 -1.22 7.40 -13.90
N GLN A 527 -0.85 8.05 -12.79
CA GLN A 527 0.28 8.98 -12.77
C GLN A 527 1.61 8.28 -13.03
N THR A 528 1.81 7.11 -12.44
CA THR A 528 3.12 6.46 -12.43
C THR A 528 3.22 5.39 -13.50
N ILE A 529 3.04 4.11 -13.17
CA ILE A 529 3.34 2.99 -14.06
C ILE A 529 2.41 2.91 -15.28
N LEU A 530 1.12 3.23 -15.15
CA LEU A 530 0.16 2.99 -16.22
C LEU A 530 0.36 3.96 -17.39
N CYS A 531 0.54 5.26 -17.12
CA CYS A 531 0.68 6.27 -18.18
C CYS A 531 2.04 6.97 -18.14
N GLY A 532 2.42 7.58 -17.01
CA GLY A 532 3.62 8.41 -16.90
C GLY A 532 4.91 7.67 -17.30
N LEU A 533 5.16 6.49 -16.73
CA LEU A 533 6.36 5.71 -17.00
C LEU A 533 6.35 5.07 -18.39
N LEU A 534 5.18 4.65 -18.91
CA LEU A 534 5.10 4.19 -20.31
C LEU A 534 5.39 5.33 -21.29
N GLN A 535 4.96 6.55 -20.99
CA GLN A 535 5.30 7.73 -21.78
C GLN A 535 6.79 8.07 -21.69
N THR A 536 7.34 8.19 -20.48
CA THR A 536 8.77 8.46 -20.27
C THR A 536 9.64 7.39 -20.94
N GLY A 537 9.31 6.12 -20.71
CA GLY A 537 9.99 4.97 -21.30
C GLY A 537 9.91 4.97 -22.82
N SER A 538 8.76 5.32 -23.41
CA SER A 538 8.60 5.37 -24.86
C SER A 538 9.54 6.40 -25.50
N ILE A 539 9.62 7.58 -24.89
CA ILE A 539 10.47 8.67 -25.38
C ILE A 539 11.94 8.30 -25.21
N LEU A 540 12.36 7.87 -24.01
CA LEU A 540 13.77 7.60 -23.72
C LEU A 540 14.31 6.36 -24.44
N CYS A 541 13.53 5.28 -24.57
CA CYS A 541 13.93 4.11 -25.35
C CYS A 541 14.08 4.44 -26.84
N PHE A 542 13.15 5.23 -27.40
CA PHE A 542 13.24 5.70 -28.78
C PHE A 542 14.47 6.58 -29.00
N ASP A 543 14.66 7.60 -28.16
CA ASP A 543 15.76 8.56 -28.28
C ASP A 543 17.12 7.87 -28.15
N LYS A 544 17.26 6.92 -27.19
CA LYS A 544 18.49 6.12 -27.03
C LYS A 544 18.79 5.30 -28.28
N MET A 545 17.79 4.60 -28.82
CA MET A 545 17.96 3.80 -30.04
C MET A 545 18.45 4.65 -31.22
N VAL A 546 17.82 5.81 -31.44
CA VAL A 546 18.21 6.71 -32.54
C VAL A 546 19.62 7.27 -32.31
N ALA A 547 19.98 7.63 -31.08
CA ALA A 547 21.31 8.11 -30.73
C ALA A 547 22.40 7.03 -30.96
N GLU A 548 22.06 5.75 -30.75
CA GLU A 548 22.94 4.59 -30.98
C GLU A 548 22.96 4.10 -32.44
N GLY A 549 22.33 4.84 -33.35
CA GLY A 549 22.33 4.55 -34.79
C GLY A 549 21.33 3.48 -35.24
N ILE A 550 20.34 3.12 -34.41
CA ILE A 550 19.21 2.30 -34.83
C ILE A 550 18.29 3.14 -35.73
N GLU A 551 17.80 2.53 -36.80
CA GLU A 551 16.92 3.20 -37.75
C GLU A 551 15.61 3.65 -37.07
N ALA A 552 15.26 4.92 -37.23
CA ALA A 552 14.18 5.55 -36.46
C ALA A 552 12.81 4.90 -36.70
N SER A 553 12.49 4.47 -37.93
CA SER A 553 11.22 3.80 -38.22
C SER A 553 11.11 2.41 -37.59
N TYR A 554 12.24 1.69 -37.45
CA TYR A 554 12.33 0.47 -36.65
C TYR A 554 12.20 0.76 -35.15
N ALA A 555 12.94 1.75 -34.62
CA ALA A 555 12.88 2.14 -33.22
C ALA A 555 11.45 2.54 -32.80
N ALA A 556 10.76 3.32 -33.64
CA ALA A 556 9.37 3.68 -33.43
C ALA A 556 8.45 2.45 -33.40
N LYS A 557 8.65 1.47 -34.29
CA LYS A 557 7.85 0.24 -34.31
C LYS A 557 8.13 -0.64 -33.09
N LEU A 558 9.39 -0.75 -32.69
CA LEU A 558 9.81 -1.53 -31.53
C LEU A 558 9.14 -0.97 -30.27
N VAL A 559 9.19 0.35 -30.04
CA VAL A 559 8.53 0.97 -28.87
C VAL A 559 7.01 0.89 -28.98
N GLN A 560 6.42 1.22 -30.12
CA GLN A 560 4.96 1.27 -30.28
C GLN A 560 4.29 -0.06 -29.94
N TYR A 561 4.83 -1.18 -30.44
CA TYR A 561 4.25 -2.51 -30.21
C TYR A 561 4.94 -3.29 -29.08
N GLY A 562 6.14 -2.90 -28.67
CA GLY A 562 6.92 -3.63 -27.67
C GLY A 562 6.26 -3.65 -26.31
N TRP A 563 5.63 -2.54 -25.88
CA TRP A 563 4.88 -2.52 -24.63
C TRP A 563 3.76 -3.55 -24.63
N GLU A 564 2.95 -3.61 -25.70
CA GLU A 564 1.86 -4.59 -25.83
C GLU A 564 2.41 -6.02 -25.76
N VAL A 565 3.44 -6.33 -26.57
CA VAL A 565 4.01 -7.68 -26.65
C VAL A 565 4.60 -8.14 -25.31
N ILE A 566 5.41 -7.30 -24.65
CA ILE A 566 6.03 -7.70 -23.38
C ILE A 566 5.00 -7.80 -22.24
N THR A 567 4.03 -6.90 -22.20
CA THR A 567 3.03 -6.85 -21.12
C THR A 567 1.91 -7.88 -21.32
N GLU A 568 1.66 -8.38 -22.53
CA GLU A 568 0.73 -9.51 -22.74
C GLU A 568 1.16 -10.74 -21.92
N SER A 569 2.46 -10.98 -21.79
CA SER A 569 2.99 -12.08 -20.97
C SER A 569 2.64 -11.93 -19.47
N ILE A 570 2.47 -10.69 -18.98
CA ILE A 570 2.07 -10.40 -17.60
C ILE A 570 0.65 -10.89 -17.34
N LYS A 571 -0.27 -10.79 -18.31
CA LYS A 571 -1.65 -11.29 -18.16
C LYS A 571 -1.68 -12.79 -17.81
N HIS A 572 -0.73 -13.55 -18.35
CA HIS A 572 -0.66 -15.00 -18.16
C HIS A 572 0.07 -15.43 -16.90
N GLY A 573 1.09 -14.68 -16.45
CA GLY A 573 1.95 -15.15 -15.37
C GLY A 573 2.71 -14.08 -14.59
N GLY A 574 2.25 -12.83 -14.65
CA GLY A 574 2.86 -11.72 -13.91
C GLY A 574 4.22 -11.30 -14.47
N VAL A 575 4.93 -10.49 -13.69
CA VAL A 575 6.30 -10.05 -13.99
C VAL A 575 7.23 -11.25 -14.14
N THR A 576 7.02 -12.33 -13.38
CA THR A 576 7.79 -13.57 -13.50
C THR A 576 7.77 -14.09 -14.94
N ASN A 577 6.59 -14.20 -15.55
CA ASN A 577 6.47 -14.74 -16.90
C ASN A 577 7.09 -13.78 -17.94
N MET A 578 6.95 -12.46 -17.76
CA MET A 578 7.62 -11.48 -18.62
C MET A 578 9.14 -11.61 -18.57
N MET A 579 9.71 -11.74 -17.37
CA MET A 579 11.14 -11.92 -17.18
C MET A 579 11.62 -13.28 -17.72
N ASP A 580 10.82 -14.35 -17.56
CA ASP A 580 11.11 -15.70 -18.06
C ASP A 580 11.16 -15.80 -19.59
N ARG A 581 10.62 -14.82 -20.32
CA ARG A 581 10.73 -14.73 -21.78
C ARG A 581 12.09 -14.21 -22.27
N LEU A 582 12.91 -13.64 -21.40
CA LEU A 582 14.28 -13.21 -21.73
C LEU A 582 15.27 -14.38 -21.64
N SER A 583 16.38 -14.29 -22.38
CA SER A 583 17.55 -15.14 -22.13
C SER A 583 18.09 -14.92 -20.71
N ASN A 584 18.85 -15.88 -20.16
CA ASN A 584 19.34 -15.76 -18.79
C ASN A 584 20.21 -14.50 -18.58
N PRO A 585 21.17 -14.15 -19.46
CA PRO A 585 21.93 -12.90 -19.28
C PRO A 585 21.07 -11.65 -19.42
N ALA A 586 20.11 -11.65 -20.36
CA ALA A 586 19.19 -10.52 -20.53
C ALA A 586 18.27 -10.36 -19.31
N LYS A 587 17.83 -11.46 -18.70
CA LYS A 587 17.03 -11.45 -17.47
C LYS A 587 17.80 -10.84 -16.31
N ILE A 588 19.07 -11.24 -16.11
CA ILE A 588 19.93 -10.68 -15.06
C ILE A 588 20.14 -9.18 -15.30
N ALA A 589 20.45 -8.78 -16.54
CA ALA A 589 20.62 -7.37 -16.89
C ALA A 589 19.31 -6.57 -16.66
N ALA A 590 18.16 -7.08 -17.11
CA ALA A 590 16.86 -6.45 -16.87
C ALA A 590 16.55 -6.32 -15.37
N PHE A 591 16.92 -7.33 -14.58
CA PHE A 591 16.77 -7.31 -13.13
C PHE A 591 17.64 -6.23 -12.49
N GLU A 592 18.93 -6.19 -12.78
CA GLU A 592 19.87 -5.18 -12.24
C GLU A 592 19.45 -3.76 -12.62
N ILE A 593 19.10 -3.56 -13.89
CA ILE A 593 18.61 -2.26 -14.38
C ILE A 593 17.32 -1.88 -13.66
N SER A 594 16.42 -2.84 -13.44
CA SER A 594 15.18 -2.61 -12.71
C SER A 594 15.46 -2.18 -11.27
N GLU A 595 16.33 -2.86 -10.52
CA GLU A 595 16.65 -2.50 -9.13
C GLU A 595 17.26 -1.08 -9.03
N GLN A 596 18.15 -0.72 -9.95
CA GLN A 596 18.74 0.62 -10.01
C GLN A 596 17.71 1.70 -10.38
N LEU A 597 16.83 1.42 -11.35
CA LEU A 597 15.71 2.30 -11.67
C LEU A 597 14.77 2.47 -10.46
N LYS A 598 14.51 1.41 -9.70
CA LYS A 598 13.70 1.49 -8.47
C LYS A 598 14.33 2.45 -7.47
N GLU A 599 15.64 2.33 -7.24
CA GLU A 599 16.36 3.23 -6.32
C GLU A 599 16.31 4.70 -6.78
N ILE A 600 16.52 4.97 -8.07
CA ILE A 600 16.51 6.33 -8.62
C ILE A 600 15.10 6.94 -8.57
N MET A 601 14.08 6.17 -8.95
CA MET A 601 12.70 6.67 -9.09
C MET A 601 11.90 6.66 -7.79
N GLN A 602 12.31 5.91 -6.77
CA GLN A 602 11.55 5.78 -5.52
C GLN A 602 11.15 7.14 -4.90
N PRO A 603 12.04 8.14 -4.76
CA PRO A 603 11.65 9.44 -4.22
C PRO A 603 10.54 10.12 -5.02
N LEU A 604 10.52 9.92 -6.35
CA LEU A 604 9.50 10.48 -7.21
C LEU A 604 8.16 9.75 -7.03
N PHE A 605 8.16 8.41 -6.97
CA PHE A 605 6.94 7.63 -6.71
C PHE A 605 6.33 7.99 -5.34
N TYR A 606 7.16 8.10 -4.31
CA TYR A 606 6.72 8.54 -2.98
C TYR A 606 6.14 9.94 -3.02
N LYS A 607 6.80 10.88 -3.70
CA LYS A 607 6.28 12.23 -3.86
C LYS A 607 4.89 12.24 -4.50
N HIS A 608 4.69 11.49 -5.58
CA HIS A 608 3.38 11.41 -6.24
C HIS A 608 2.32 10.85 -5.30
N MET A 609 2.62 9.77 -4.57
CA MET A 609 1.68 9.21 -3.58
C MET A 609 1.38 10.19 -2.44
N ASP A 610 2.38 10.91 -1.92
CA ASP A 610 2.21 11.92 -0.88
C ASP A 610 1.35 13.09 -1.36
N ASP A 611 1.59 13.59 -2.58
CA ASP A 611 0.78 14.64 -3.20
C ASP A 611 -0.68 14.18 -3.42
N ILE A 612 -0.88 12.91 -3.77
CA ILE A 612 -2.21 12.30 -3.93
C ILE A 612 -2.92 12.17 -2.58
N ILE A 613 -2.25 11.64 -1.54
CA ILE A 613 -2.84 11.44 -0.21
C ILE A 613 -3.18 12.78 0.46
N SER A 614 -2.29 13.76 0.36
CA SER A 614 -2.50 15.10 0.93
C SER A 614 -3.58 15.91 0.20
N GLY A 615 -3.91 15.55 -1.04
CA GLY A 615 -4.80 16.31 -1.91
C GLY A 615 -4.10 17.47 -2.65
N ASP A 616 -2.78 17.60 -2.53
CA ASP A 616 -2.02 18.62 -3.25
C ASP A 616 -2.06 18.40 -4.77
N PHE A 617 -2.03 17.15 -5.23
CA PHE A 617 -2.19 16.81 -6.64
C PHE A 617 -3.54 17.30 -7.18
N SER A 618 -4.64 16.88 -6.55
CA SER A 618 -5.99 17.18 -7.02
C SER A 618 -6.26 18.69 -6.97
N LYS A 619 -5.81 19.37 -5.91
CA LYS A 619 -5.86 20.83 -5.81
C LYS A 619 -5.12 21.52 -6.96
N THR A 620 -3.87 21.13 -7.23
CA THR A 620 -3.05 21.74 -8.28
C THR A 620 -3.66 21.53 -9.67
N MET A 621 -4.18 20.33 -9.93
CA MET A 621 -4.87 20.03 -11.18
C MET A 621 -6.17 20.84 -11.32
N MET A 622 -6.97 20.94 -10.27
CA MET A 622 -8.19 21.76 -10.27
C MET A 622 -7.91 23.27 -10.42
N GLU A 623 -6.74 23.74 -10.00
CA GLU A 623 -6.27 25.10 -10.27
C GLU A 623 -5.98 25.31 -11.77
N ASP A 624 -5.35 24.33 -12.44
CA ASP A 624 -5.16 24.38 -13.90
C ASP A 624 -6.50 24.30 -14.64
N TRP A 625 -7.45 23.51 -14.15
CA TRP A 625 -8.81 23.44 -14.70
C TRP A 625 -9.52 24.80 -14.70
N LYS A 626 -9.34 25.60 -13.64
CA LYS A 626 -9.88 26.97 -13.52
C LYS A 626 -9.14 27.95 -14.42
N ASN A 627 -7.92 27.63 -14.83
CA ASN A 627 -7.11 28.40 -15.75
C ASN A 627 -7.21 27.83 -17.18
N ASP A 628 -8.37 27.31 -17.56
CA ASP A 628 -8.67 26.78 -18.90
C ASP A 628 -7.68 25.71 -19.42
N ASP A 629 -7.19 24.85 -18.52
CA ASP A 629 -6.34 23.69 -18.84
C ASP A 629 -5.02 24.06 -19.56
N VAL A 630 -4.47 25.24 -19.26
CA VAL A 630 -3.28 25.77 -19.94
C VAL A 630 -2.10 24.79 -19.89
N LYS A 631 -1.77 24.23 -18.72
CA LYS A 631 -0.65 23.28 -18.62
C LYS A 631 -0.94 21.98 -19.35
N LEU A 632 -2.15 21.43 -19.19
CA LEU A 632 -2.56 20.21 -19.89
C LEU A 632 -2.41 20.37 -21.41
N PHE A 633 -2.91 21.46 -21.98
CA PHE A 633 -2.83 21.70 -23.42
C PHE A 633 -1.40 21.97 -23.91
N GLU A 634 -0.59 22.67 -23.11
CA GLU A 634 0.84 22.89 -23.41
C GLU A 634 1.60 21.56 -23.47
N TRP A 635 1.44 20.72 -22.45
CA TRP A 635 2.10 19.42 -22.36
C TRP A 635 1.61 18.43 -23.41
N ARG A 636 0.30 18.45 -23.71
CA ARG A 636 -0.29 17.68 -24.82
C ARG A 636 0.28 18.11 -26.16
N ALA A 637 0.46 19.41 -26.39
CA ALA A 637 1.10 19.92 -27.59
C ALA A 637 2.58 19.50 -27.66
N ALA A 638 3.34 19.63 -26.57
CA ALA A 638 4.73 19.22 -26.52
C ALA A 638 4.93 17.72 -26.79
N THR A 639 4.04 16.88 -26.25
CA THR A 639 4.07 15.42 -26.47
C THR A 639 3.90 15.06 -27.95
N LYS A 640 2.99 15.75 -28.67
CA LYS A 640 2.80 15.60 -30.13
C LYS A 640 4.03 15.97 -30.94
N GLU A 641 4.89 16.83 -30.39
CA GLU A 641 6.08 17.30 -31.06
C GLU A 641 7.30 16.38 -30.88
N THR A 642 7.21 15.36 -30.02
CA THR A 642 8.29 14.41 -29.77
C THR A 642 8.66 13.61 -31.02
N ALA A 643 9.94 13.22 -31.11
CA ALA A 643 10.45 12.47 -32.26
C ALA A 643 9.79 11.08 -32.37
N PHE A 644 9.56 10.41 -31.24
CA PHE A 644 8.81 9.15 -31.21
C PHE A 644 7.42 9.30 -31.85
N GLU A 645 6.66 10.32 -31.47
CA GLU A 645 5.30 10.51 -31.96
C GLU A 645 5.27 10.76 -33.47
N LYS A 646 6.17 11.63 -33.97
CA LYS A 646 6.25 12.03 -35.39
C LYS A 646 6.83 10.98 -36.33
N THR A 647 7.66 10.06 -35.83
CA THR A 647 8.37 9.11 -36.68
C THR A 647 7.44 8.03 -37.21
N LEU A 648 7.32 7.88 -38.53
CA LEU A 648 6.55 6.79 -39.12
C LEU A 648 7.21 5.44 -38.82
N ILE A 649 6.40 4.42 -38.51
CA ILE A 649 6.89 3.06 -38.27
C ILE A 649 7.27 2.35 -39.57
N THR A 650 8.20 1.40 -39.48
CA THR A 650 8.54 0.53 -40.61
C THR A 650 7.44 -0.48 -40.93
N ASP A 651 7.32 -0.90 -42.20
CA ASP A 651 6.45 -2.02 -42.59
C ASP A 651 7.07 -3.39 -42.29
N LYS A 652 8.37 -3.45 -41.98
CA LYS A 652 9.07 -4.71 -41.65
C LYS A 652 8.42 -5.40 -40.45
N LYS A 653 8.14 -6.69 -40.57
CA LYS A 653 7.61 -7.49 -39.45
C LYS A 653 8.70 -7.72 -38.42
N ILE A 654 8.40 -7.42 -37.15
CA ILE A 654 9.24 -7.78 -36.00
C ILE A 654 8.61 -9.04 -35.38
N PRO A 655 9.34 -10.17 -35.28
CA PRO A 655 8.88 -11.37 -34.58
C PRO A 655 8.61 -11.09 -33.10
N GLU A 656 7.66 -11.80 -32.49
CA GLU A 656 7.28 -11.59 -31.08
C GLU A 656 8.48 -11.62 -30.13
N GLN A 657 9.35 -12.62 -30.25
CA GLN A 657 10.52 -12.76 -29.36
C GLN A 657 11.54 -11.63 -29.56
N GLU A 658 11.61 -11.02 -30.75
CA GLU A 658 12.53 -9.91 -31.01
C GLU A 658 12.16 -8.67 -30.17
N TYR A 659 10.88 -8.49 -29.80
CA TYR A 659 10.49 -7.42 -28.88
C TYR A 659 11.03 -7.64 -27.46
N PHE A 660 11.19 -8.88 -27.00
CA PHE A 660 11.82 -9.19 -25.73
C PHE A 660 13.33 -9.04 -25.83
N ASP A 661 13.94 -9.68 -26.84
CA ASP A 661 15.39 -9.75 -27.01
C ASP A 661 16.00 -8.37 -27.26
N ASN A 662 15.30 -7.50 -27.99
CA ASN A 662 15.71 -6.12 -28.28
C ASN A 662 15.08 -5.11 -27.30
N GLY A 663 14.35 -5.57 -26.29
CA GLY A 663 13.56 -4.74 -25.37
C GLY A 663 13.93 -4.92 -23.90
N VAL A 664 15.16 -5.32 -23.57
CA VAL A 664 15.62 -5.57 -22.19
C VAL A 664 15.34 -4.37 -21.27
N LEU A 665 15.62 -3.15 -21.72
CA LEU A 665 15.32 -1.92 -20.98
C LEU A 665 13.81 -1.69 -20.80
N MET A 666 13.00 -2.01 -21.81
CA MET A 666 11.53 -1.90 -21.70
C MET A 666 11.00 -2.86 -20.63
N VAL A 667 11.49 -4.11 -20.62
CA VAL A 667 11.15 -5.10 -19.58
C VAL A 667 11.57 -4.62 -18.18
N ALA A 668 12.78 -4.04 -18.05
CA ALA A 668 13.28 -3.49 -16.80
C ALA A 668 12.43 -2.31 -16.29
N LEU A 669 12.03 -1.39 -17.18
CA LEU A 669 11.14 -0.26 -16.86
C LEU A 669 9.77 -0.73 -16.36
N VAL A 670 9.16 -1.71 -17.04
CA VAL A 670 7.86 -2.27 -16.61
C VAL A 670 8.01 -2.94 -15.24
N LYS A 671 9.03 -3.78 -15.03
CA LYS A 671 9.27 -4.40 -13.71
C LYS A 671 9.43 -3.33 -12.63
N ALA A 672 10.32 -2.35 -12.85
CA ALA A 672 10.62 -1.32 -11.86
C ALA A 672 9.39 -0.49 -11.49
N GLY A 673 8.64 -0.02 -12.49
CA GLY A 673 7.47 0.81 -12.22
C GLY A 673 6.30 0.03 -11.62
N VAL A 674 6.06 -1.21 -12.04
CA VAL A 674 5.02 -2.07 -11.44
C VAL A 674 5.34 -2.32 -9.96
N GLU A 675 6.58 -2.72 -9.66
CA GLU A 675 6.99 -2.99 -8.28
C GLU A 675 6.95 -1.72 -7.44
N LEU A 676 7.50 -0.59 -7.91
CA LEU A 676 7.48 0.67 -7.16
C LEU A 676 6.06 1.19 -6.93
N ALA A 677 5.18 1.15 -7.93
CA ALA A 677 3.79 1.58 -7.76
C ALA A 677 3.09 0.71 -6.72
N PHE A 678 3.26 -0.62 -6.82
CA PHE A 678 2.70 -1.56 -5.86
C PHE A 678 3.23 -1.34 -4.43
N GLU A 679 4.54 -1.29 -4.26
CA GLU A 679 5.21 -1.08 -2.97
C GLU A 679 4.76 0.24 -2.35
N THR A 680 4.80 1.33 -3.11
CA THR A 680 4.43 2.67 -2.64
C THR A 680 2.96 2.71 -2.19
N MET A 681 2.04 2.13 -2.97
CA MET A 681 0.63 2.06 -2.60
C MET A 681 0.42 1.26 -1.30
N VAL A 682 1.05 0.09 -1.19
CA VAL A 682 0.92 -0.78 0.00
C VAL A 682 1.51 -0.13 1.24
N GLU A 683 2.65 0.57 1.09
CA GLU A 683 3.28 1.35 2.16
C GLU A 683 2.41 2.52 2.62
N ALA A 684 1.67 3.16 1.70
CA ALA A 684 0.67 4.19 2.00
C ALA A 684 -0.63 3.65 2.63
N GLY A 685 -0.76 2.31 2.77
CA GLY A 685 -1.90 1.67 3.42
C GLY A 685 -2.99 1.17 2.49
N ILE A 686 -2.80 1.26 1.16
CA ILE A 686 -3.67 0.62 0.18
C ILE A 686 -3.49 -0.91 0.27
N ILE A 687 -4.57 -1.66 0.13
CA ILE A 687 -4.51 -3.13 0.19
C ILE A 687 -3.82 -3.69 -1.06
N GLU A 688 -3.13 -4.82 -0.90
CA GLU A 688 -2.36 -5.49 -1.97
C GLU A 688 -3.22 -5.78 -3.20
N GLU A 689 -4.50 -6.16 -3.01
CA GLU A 689 -5.38 -6.41 -4.13
C GLU A 689 -5.66 -5.16 -4.97
N SER A 690 -5.97 -4.02 -4.35
CA SER A 690 -6.14 -2.75 -5.06
C SER A 690 -4.84 -2.35 -5.73
N ALA A 691 -3.73 -2.34 -5.00
CA ALA A 691 -2.42 -2.00 -5.56
C ALA A 691 -2.07 -2.86 -6.77
N TYR A 692 -2.40 -4.16 -6.76
CA TYR A 692 -2.20 -5.05 -7.90
C TYR A 692 -3.05 -4.68 -9.12
N TYR A 693 -4.34 -4.41 -8.93
CA TYR A 693 -5.22 -4.09 -10.05
C TYR A 693 -4.86 -2.75 -10.68
N GLU A 694 -4.51 -1.77 -9.86
CA GLU A 694 -4.20 -0.38 -10.27
C GLU A 694 -2.75 -0.22 -10.72
N SER A 695 -1.95 -1.29 -10.70
CA SER A 695 -0.60 -1.33 -11.27
C SER A 695 -0.48 -2.45 -12.30
N LEU A 696 -0.02 -3.64 -11.87
CA LEU A 696 0.32 -4.75 -12.75
C LEU A 696 -0.82 -5.15 -13.71
N HIS A 697 -2.06 -5.22 -13.23
CA HIS A 697 -3.17 -5.73 -14.04
C HIS A 697 -3.51 -4.82 -15.24
N GLU A 698 -3.44 -3.51 -15.06
CA GLU A 698 -3.89 -2.54 -16.05
C GLU A 698 -2.82 -2.16 -17.09
N VAL A 699 -1.54 -2.34 -16.76
CA VAL A 699 -0.43 -2.03 -17.69
C VAL A 699 -0.66 -2.60 -19.10
N PRO A 700 -1.06 -3.88 -19.29
CA PRO A 700 -1.29 -4.40 -20.63
C PRO A 700 -2.46 -3.75 -21.37
N LEU A 701 -3.47 -3.26 -20.67
CA LEU A 701 -4.64 -2.61 -21.26
C LEU A 701 -4.28 -1.20 -21.76
N ILE A 702 -3.42 -0.50 -21.02
CA ILE A 702 -2.86 0.78 -21.48
C ILE A 702 -1.86 0.58 -22.62
N ALA A 703 -1.02 -0.45 -22.56
CA ALA A 703 -0.09 -0.79 -23.62
C ALA A 703 -0.78 -1.02 -24.98
N ASN A 704 -1.96 -1.63 -25.00
CA ASN A 704 -2.80 -1.78 -26.20
C ASN A 704 -3.13 -0.42 -26.86
N THR A 705 -3.31 0.65 -26.07
CA THR A 705 -3.60 1.98 -26.62
C THR A 705 -2.38 2.57 -27.34
N ILE A 706 -1.18 2.37 -26.78
CA ILE A 706 0.09 2.77 -27.40
C ILE A 706 0.32 1.98 -28.69
N ALA A 707 0.04 0.67 -28.70
CA ALA A 707 0.15 -0.14 -29.91
C ALA A 707 -0.73 0.37 -31.05
N ARG A 708 -1.95 0.85 -30.73
CA ARG A 708 -2.89 1.39 -31.73
C ARG A 708 -2.38 2.67 -32.39
N LYS A 709 -2.13 3.74 -31.64
CA LYS A 709 -1.58 5.00 -32.18
C LYS A 709 -0.74 5.79 -31.16
N LYS A 710 0.26 5.13 -30.60
CA LYS A 710 1.32 5.71 -29.74
C LYS A 710 0.77 6.50 -28.56
N LEU A 711 1.51 7.50 -28.09
CA LEU A 711 1.16 8.31 -26.92
C LEU A 711 -0.06 9.18 -27.19
N PHE A 712 -0.29 9.56 -28.46
CA PHE A 712 -1.52 10.26 -28.83
C PHE A 712 -2.76 9.45 -28.47
N GLU A 713 -2.82 8.17 -28.85
CA GLU A 713 -4.00 7.35 -28.54
C GLU A 713 -4.14 7.11 -27.05
N MET A 714 -3.04 6.81 -26.34
CA MET A 714 -3.06 6.65 -24.89
C MET A 714 -3.66 7.88 -24.21
N ASN A 715 -3.07 9.06 -24.43
CA ASN A 715 -3.48 10.31 -23.80
C ASN A 715 -4.89 10.76 -24.24
N ARG A 716 -5.35 10.36 -25.44
CA ARG A 716 -6.73 10.63 -25.90
C ARG A 716 -7.77 9.71 -25.27
N VAL A 717 -7.38 8.50 -24.87
CA VAL A 717 -8.29 7.44 -24.40
C VAL A 717 -8.49 7.51 -22.88
N ILE A 718 -7.44 7.88 -22.14
CA ILE A 718 -7.50 8.08 -20.69
C ILE A 718 -8.26 9.38 -20.33
N SER A 719 -8.57 9.57 -19.04
CA SER A 719 -9.23 10.79 -18.56
C SER A 719 -8.28 12.00 -18.60
N ASP A 720 -8.82 13.23 -18.59
CA ASP A 720 -7.98 14.43 -18.46
C ASP A 720 -7.19 14.42 -17.12
N THR A 721 -7.73 13.77 -16.08
CA THR A 721 -7.06 13.53 -14.79
C THR A 721 -5.81 12.68 -14.97
N ALA A 722 -5.95 11.53 -15.63
CA ALA A 722 -4.88 10.61 -15.96
C ALA A 722 -3.82 11.26 -16.86
N GLU A 723 -4.25 12.00 -17.88
CA GLU A 723 -3.35 12.68 -18.81
C GLU A 723 -2.54 13.79 -18.12
N TYR A 724 -3.18 14.60 -17.26
CA TYR A 724 -2.48 15.60 -16.46
C TYR A 724 -1.44 14.95 -15.55
N GLY A 725 -1.84 13.86 -14.88
CA GLY A 725 -0.98 13.06 -14.03
C GLY A 725 0.22 12.45 -14.76
N CYS A 726 -0.04 11.86 -15.94
CA CYS A 726 0.97 11.33 -16.85
C CYS A 726 2.03 12.38 -17.19
N TYR A 727 1.61 13.59 -17.55
CA TYR A 727 2.54 14.69 -17.88
C TYR A 727 3.31 15.21 -16.67
N LEU A 728 2.67 15.28 -15.51
CA LEU A 728 3.33 15.69 -14.28
C LEU A 728 4.47 14.73 -13.95
N PHE A 729 4.19 13.42 -14.00
CA PHE A 729 5.20 12.39 -13.77
C PHE A 729 6.27 12.39 -14.87
N ASP A 730 5.88 12.43 -16.15
CA ASP A 730 6.82 12.36 -17.28
C ASP A 730 7.83 13.51 -17.27
N HIS A 731 7.38 14.74 -16.96
CA HIS A 731 8.28 15.89 -16.87
C HIS A 731 9.27 15.82 -15.71
N ALA A 732 8.94 15.11 -14.63
CA ALA A 732 9.85 14.88 -13.51
C ALA A 732 10.75 13.65 -13.74
N CYS A 733 10.19 12.55 -14.22
CA CYS A 733 10.87 11.28 -14.39
C CYS A 733 11.87 11.31 -15.55
N LYS A 734 11.49 11.89 -16.69
CA LYS A 734 12.35 11.94 -17.87
C LYS A 734 13.72 12.54 -17.59
N PRO A 735 13.87 13.76 -17.03
CA PRO A 735 15.20 14.28 -16.68
C PRO A 735 15.87 13.50 -15.54
N LEU A 736 15.10 12.89 -14.63
CA LEU A 736 15.62 12.11 -13.50
C LEU A 736 16.39 10.86 -13.96
N ILE A 737 15.83 10.10 -14.90
CA ILE A 737 16.43 8.84 -15.36
C ILE A 737 17.18 8.94 -16.69
N LYS A 738 17.15 10.11 -17.36
CA LYS A 738 17.78 10.28 -18.69
C LYS A 738 19.26 9.89 -18.70
N ASN A 739 20.06 10.47 -17.80
CA ASN A 739 21.52 10.24 -17.80
C ASN A 739 21.84 8.78 -17.55
N TYR A 740 21.13 8.16 -16.59
CA TYR A 740 21.26 6.74 -16.30
C TYR A 740 20.96 5.89 -17.56
N ILE A 741 19.86 6.16 -18.25
CA ILE A 741 19.50 5.44 -19.49
C ILE A 741 20.53 5.66 -20.61
N ASP A 742 21.01 6.89 -20.78
CA ASP A 742 22.03 7.21 -21.78
C ASP A 742 23.32 6.39 -21.54
N GLU A 743 23.72 6.21 -20.28
CA GLU A 743 24.92 5.47 -19.86
C GLU A 743 24.79 3.94 -19.93
N LEU A 744 23.57 3.39 -20.02
CA LEU A 744 23.36 1.95 -20.15
C LEU A 744 24.00 1.38 -21.44
N PRO A 745 24.47 0.11 -21.44
CA PRO A 745 25.02 -0.53 -22.62
C PRO A 745 24.05 -0.47 -23.81
N SER A 746 24.54 -0.22 -25.02
CA SER A 746 23.68 -0.07 -26.21
C SER A 746 22.91 -1.36 -26.58
N GLU A 747 23.32 -2.51 -26.05
CA GLU A 747 22.65 -3.80 -26.27
C GLU A 747 21.35 -3.97 -25.45
N VAL A 748 21.03 -3.08 -24.51
CA VAL A 748 19.81 -3.21 -23.68
C VAL A 748 18.54 -2.79 -24.43
N ILE A 749 18.67 -2.13 -25.59
CA ILE A 749 17.54 -1.67 -26.40
C ILE A 749 17.90 -1.65 -27.89
N GLY A 750 17.00 -2.13 -28.76
CA GLY A 750 17.16 -2.09 -30.21
C GLY A 750 18.12 -3.14 -30.82
N ARG A 751 18.77 -3.96 -30.00
CA ARG A 751 19.69 -5.05 -30.40
C ARG A 751 19.52 -6.25 -29.46
N SER A 752 19.83 -7.44 -29.95
CA SER A 752 19.78 -8.66 -29.13
C SER A 752 20.91 -8.66 -28.10
N TYR A 753 20.56 -8.83 -26.83
CA TYR A 753 21.54 -8.79 -25.74
C TYR A 753 22.55 -9.96 -25.81
N LYS A 754 23.85 -9.64 -25.79
CA LYS A 754 24.96 -10.62 -25.86
C LYS A 754 24.88 -11.64 -27.01
N ASN A 755 24.25 -11.29 -28.14
CA ASN A 755 24.15 -12.15 -29.34
C ASN A 755 23.66 -13.59 -29.07
N GLY A 756 22.81 -13.80 -28.06
CA GLY A 756 22.23 -15.12 -27.76
C GLY A 756 23.13 -16.10 -27.01
N ASP A 757 24.29 -15.68 -26.49
CA ASP A 757 24.99 -16.46 -25.46
C ASP A 757 24.09 -16.53 -24.22
N ASN A 758 23.87 -17.73 -23.70
CA ASN A 758 22.98 -17.97 -22.55
C ASN A 758 23.75 -18.36 -21.27
N THR A 759 25.07 -18.20 -21.29
CA THR A 759 25.96 -18.56 -20.17
C THR A 759 25.85 -17.54 -19.03
N VAL A 760 25.58 -18.01 -17.81
CA VAL A 760 25.50 -17.21 -16.58
C VAL A 760 26.00 -18.03 -15.37
N ASP A 761 26.28 -17.36 -14.25
CA ASP A 761 26.49 -18.07 -12.98
C ASP A 761 25.17 -18.64 -12.46
N ASN A 762 25.18 -19.92 -12.06
CA ASN A 762 23.98 -20.61 -11.59
C ASN A 762 23.44 -20.03 -10.28
N LYS A 763 24.31 -19.58 -9.36
CA LYS A 763 23.85 -19.06 -8.06
C LYS A 763 23.20 -17.70 -8.23
N GLU A 764 23.78 -16.85 -9.08
CA GLU A 764 23.21 -15.55 -9.45
C GLU A 764 21.84 -15.72 -10.11
N LEU A 765 21.73 -16.60 -11.11
CA LEU A 765 20.45 -16.86 -11.78
C LEU A 765 19.37 -17.36 -10.82
N ILE A 766 19.73 -18.26 -9.89
CA ILE A 766 18.80 -18.74 -8.85
C ILE A 766 18.35 -17.59 -7.96
N ALA A 767 19.28 -16.77 -7.46
CA ALA A 767 18.97 -15.64 -6.61
C ALA A 767 18.06 -14.62 -7.30
N VAL A 768 18.33 -14.27 -8.56
CA VAL A 768 17.50 -13.35 -9.35
C VAL A 768 16.09 -13.92 -9.55
N ASN A 769 15.97 -15.19 -9.94
CA ASN A 769 14.66 -15.83 -10.12
C ASN A 769 13.88 -15.88 -8.79
N ASP A 770 14.55 -16.14 -7.67
CA ASP A 770 13.92 -16.18 -6.35
C ASP A 770 13.41 -14.80 -5.94
N VAL A 771 14.16 -13.71 -6.19
CA VAL A 771 13.69 -12.35 -5.87
C VAL A 771 12.47 -11.99 -6.71
N ILE A 772 12.51 -12.24 -8.03
CA ILE A 772 11.40 -11.92 -8.93
C ILE A 772 10.13 -12.67 -8.50
N ARG A 773 10.22 -14.00 -8.29
CA ARG A 773 9.06 -14.86 -8.03
C ARG A 773 8.43 -14.62 -6.66
N ASN A 774 9.21 -14.15 -5.69
CA ASN A 774 8.76 -13.94 -4.32
C ASN A 774 8.46 -12.46 -4.02
N HIS A 775 8.47 -11.58 -5.02
CA HIS A 775 7.99 -10.21 -4.84
C HIS A 775 6.50 -10.23 -4.43
N PRO A 776 6.05 -9.40 -3.46
CA PRO A 776 4.65 -9.40 -3.01
C PRO A 776 3.60 -9.24 -4.12
N VAL A 777 3.89 -8.43 -5.14
CA VAL A 777 3.03 -8.26 -6.33
C VAL A 777 2.80 -9.58 -7.10
N GLU A 778 3.79 -10.46 -7.11
CA GLU A 778 3.71 -11.77 -7.77
C GLU A 778 2.95 -12.78 -6.91
N GLU A 779 3.12 -12.74 -5.59
CA GLU A 779 2.37 -13.58 -4.66
C GLU A 779 0.87 -13.28 -4.74
N ILE A 780 0.47 -12.01 -4.58
CA ILE A 780 -0.93 -11.62 -4.67
C ILE A 780 -1.45 -11.82 -6.10
N GLY A 781 -0.65 -11.51 -7.11
CA GLY A 781 -1.04 -11.67 -8.51
C GLY A 781 -1.32 -13.12 -8.89
N LYS A 782 -0.54 -14.07 -8.40
CA LYS A 782 -0.80 -15.50 -8.60
C LYS A 782 -2.13 -15.92 -8.00
N TYR A 783 -2.45 -15.42 -6.81
CA TYR A 783 -3.74 -15.67 -6.15
C TYR A 783 -4.91 -15.06 -6.94
N LEU A 784 -4.81 -13.77 -7.32
CA LEU A 784 -5.86 -13.06 -8.04
C LEU A 784 -6.10 -13.63 -9.44
N ARG A 785 -5.03 -13.93 -10.21
CA ARG A 785 -5.15 -14.57 -11.54
C ARG A 785 -5.79 -15.95 -11.47
N GLY A 786 -5.50 -16.72 -10.41
CA GLY A 786 -6.13 -18.03 -10.20
C GLY A 786 -7.64 -17.97 -9.92
N ALA A 787 -8.17 -16.82 -9.50
CA ALA A 787 -9.58 -16.62 -9.22
C ALA A 787 -10.40 -16.15 -10.45
N MET A 788 -9.75 -15.71 -11.53
CA MET A 788 -10.41 -15.22 -12.75
C MET A 788 -10.94 -16.37 -13.63
N THR A 789 -12.02 -16.13 -14.37
CA THR A 789 -12.55 -17.12 -15.34
C THR A 789 -11.54 -17.32 -16.48
N ALA A 790 -11.38 -18.55 -17.00
CA ALA A 790 -10.46 -18.81 -18.09
C ALA A 790 -10.79 -17.94 -19.33
N MET A 791 -9.81 -17.17 -19.82
CA MET A 791 -9.95 -16.34 -21.03
C MET A 791 -10.15 -17.23 -22.27
N LYS A 792 -11.09 -16.88 -23.14
CA LYS A 792 -11.17 -17.44 -24.50
C LYS A 792 -10.21 -16.66 -25.40
N THR A 793 -9.41 -17.39 -26.18
CA THR A 793 -8.48 -16.80 -27.16
C THR A 793 -9.24 -16.06 -28.26
N ILE A 794 -8.72 -14.90 -28.68
CA ILE A 794 -9.20 -14.20 -29.89
C ILE A 794 -8.68 -15.00 -31.10
N VAL A 795 -9.60 -15.40 -31.99
CA VAL A 795 -9.28 -16.02 -33.30
C VAL A 795 -9.32 -14.94 -34.37
#